data_AF-A0A1Q3GMR9-F1
#
_entry.id   AF-A0A1Q3GMR9-F1
#
_cell.length_a   1.000
_cell.length_b   1.000
_cell.length_c   1.000
_cell.angle_alpha   90.00
_cell.angle_beta   90.00
_cell.angle_gamma   90.00
#
_symmetry.space_group_name_H-M   'P 1'
#
loop_
_entity.id
_entity.type
_entity.pdbx_description
1 polymer ?
#
loop_
_entity_poly.entity_id
_entity_poly.type
_entity_poly.pdbx_seq_one_letter_code
_entity_poly.pdbx_strand_id
1 'polypeptide(L)'
;MKFYMLYVAFIAAFLLAINQFLEKPVWNTTKTTVKKRINFKFEKSFPTLTEKDTNTIGYHYQIITHHFNKPAHHASATANIFRDDDGIKKYYTHLTSSKNELTVFLGRLGKALIIYYENDHSAFYQINSYGDTPLVTDQSEKLLGKQKYYHLTLGKIYLLSLFSKKDAIEAFKKEISIKGDTATAYVELLKACHEERDFDELHKIAQNPALLPYFKKVNPNVLTDTYFVKAQVVKYLQQRLRINTNYIGVIASLFIALTWFLYIIRLKVFQKPNYAALLSCFLGGSIFAFLALPLYDFFDLVLNFSLKGYLVNDFPYMILGIGLIEETVKLLPWLLVLVLFRNAIQEPVDYLLFASVAALGFAATENFIYIAKDSTAIVQMRAFMPTLGHLFDSSIVAYGVILARYRRKRPVWIYILLYLLLAATVHGFYDFWLYIGLYLFSIAIAIVGMAIWITFLNNALNISPAFDYKKAFSSSKLRRFVIVALTSIVLFDYGSTALVKGADMANQELLSTLLFAGFFMAFMSTSLANFDLVKGYWSPPYKTSFFRKVNYNRFVGTWVHIQPKQSDARFEEIELPDKLQIEARYVFAGQTNYFGIRLEQPIKLDEQTIDYLFIQLKYKTAFFISKEKNHTTLFYPNNSNWRNLTDTIYRKEILQSWVRASIQKTEA
;
A
#
# COMPACT_ATOMS: atom_id res chain seq x y z
N MET A 1 5.02 -24.30 26.04
CA MET A 1 5.73 -25.33 25.23
C MET A 1 4.78 -26.09 24.31
N LYS A 2 3.71 -26.75 24.82
CA LYS A 2 2.75 -27.54 24.00
C LYS A 2 2.20 -26.83 22.75
N PHE A 3 1.74 -25.58 22.87
CA PHE A 3 1.23 -24.80 21.72
C PHE A 3 2.27 -24.65 20.60
N TYR A 4 3.50 -24.25 20.93
CA TYR A 4 4.53 -23.98 19.92
C TYR A 4 5.01 -25.26 19.22
N MET A 5 5.04 -26.39 19.93
CA MET A 5 5.39 -27.69 19.30
C MET A 5 4.33 -28.12 18.30
N LEU A 6 3.04 -28.08 18.69
CA LEU A 6 1.92 -28.40 17.78
C LEU A 6 1.88 -27.45 16.57
N TYR A 7 2.18 -26.18 16.80
CA TYR A 7 2.24 -25.15 15.76
C TYR A 7 3.32 -25.42 14.71
N VAL A 8 4.55 -25.71 15.16
CA VAL A 8 5.66 -26.04 14.25
C VAL A 8 5.38 -27.35 13.52
N ALA A 9 4.84 -28.35 14.22
CA ALA A 9 4.47 -29.64 13.61
C ALA A 9 3.41 -29.45 12.50
N PHE A 10 2.40 -28.59 12.71
CA PHE A 10 1.40 -28.27 11.70
C PHE A 10 2.02 -27.61 10.46
N ILE A 11 2.89 -26.61 10.64
CA ILE A 11 3.58 -25.95 9.51
C ILE A 11 4.40 -26.96 8.72
N ALA A 12 5.19 -27.79 9.41
CA ALA A 12 6.01 -28.82 8.77
C ALA A 12 5.14 -29.82 7.99
N ALA A 13 4.05 -30.31 8.60
CA ALA A 13 3.12 -31.23 7.95
C ALA A 13 2.46 -30.58 6.71
N PHE A 14 2.07 -29.31 6.79
CA PHE A 14 1.49 -28.58 5.65
C PHE A 14 2.49 -28.43 4.50
N LEU A 15 3.73 -28.01 4.78
CA LEU A 15 4.78 -27.90 3.77
C LEU A 15 5.09 -29.25 3.13
N LEU A 16 5.21 -30.31 3.93
CA LEU A 16 5.43 -31.67 3.42
C LEU A 16 4.27 -32.14 2.53
N ALA A 17 3.02 -31.91 2.94
CA ALA A 17 1.85 -32.27 2.16
C ALA A 17 1.82 -31.55 0.82
N ILE A 18 2.09 -30.24 0.78
CA ILE A 18 2.12 -29.46 -0.47
C ILE A 18 3.22 -30.00 -1.41
N ASN A 19 4.42 -30.27 -0.90
CA ASN A 19 5.51 -30.83 -1.71
C ASN A 19 5.19 -32.24 -2.23
N GLN A 20 4.46 -33.04 -1.46
CA GLN A 20 4.08 -34.40 -1.85
C GLN A 20 2.94 -34.42 -2.89
N PHE A 21 1.93 -33.55 -2.73
CA PHE A 21 0.71 -33.61 -3.54
C PHE A 21 0.66 -32.60 -4.70
N LEU A 22 1.48 -31.55 -4.67
CA LEU A 22 1.49 -30.47 -5.67
C LEU A 22 2.86 -30.32 -6.35
N GLU A 23 3.59 -31.43 -6.55
CA GLU A 23 4.90 -31.44 -7.23
C GLU A 23 4.84 -30.73 -8.60
N LYS A 24 3.74 -30.91 -9.34
CA LYS A 24 3.46 -30.21 -10.59
C LYS A 24 2.32 -29.22 -10.38
N PRO A 25 2.31 -28.08 -11.12
CA PRO A 25 1.17 -27.20 -11.12
C PRO A 25 -0.07 -27.99 -11.51
N VAL A 26 -1.16 -27.78 -10.78
CA VAL A 26 -2.47 -28.36 -11.10
C VAL A 26 -2.90 -27.91 -12.49
N TRP A 27 -2.45 -26.73 -12.91
CA TRP A 27 -2.70 -26.10 -14.20
C TRP A 27 -1.39 -25.98 -14.98
N ASN A 28 -1.20 -26.86 -15.97
CA ASN A 28 0.07 -27.06 -16.69
C ASN A 28 0.63 -25.78 -17.34
N THR A 29 1.67 -25.17 -16.76
CA THR A 29 2.46 -24.12 -17.45
C THR A 29 3.96 -24.39 -17.37
N THR A 30 4.45 -25.05 -18.42
CA THR A 30 5.81 -24.97 -19.01
C THR A 30 7.04 -25.31 -18.14
N LYS A 31 7.66 -26.45 -18.46
CA LYS A 31 9.02 -26.82 -18.05
C LYS A 31 10.09 -25.88 -18.65
N THR A 32 11.13 -25.59 -17.89
CA THR A 32 12.29 -24.80 -18.33
C THR A 32 13.37 -25.70 -18.96
N THR A 33 13.63 -25.54 -20.25
CA THR A 33 14.76 -26.15 -20.98
C THR A 33 15.81 -25.09 -21.33
N VAL A 34 17.09 -25.49 -21.46
CA VAL A 34 18.19 -24.60 -21.92
C VAL A 34 17.93 -24.17 -23.36
N LYS A 35 17.84 -22.85 -23.60
CA LYS A 35 17.36 -22.27 -24.86
C LYS A 35 18.50 -21.95 -25.84
N LYS A 36 18.44 -22.47 -27.08
CA LYS A 36 19.36 -22.15 -28.19
C LYS A 36 19.12 -20.75 -28.76
N ARG A 37 20.15 -19.97 -29.08
CA ARG A 37 19.99 -18.66 -29.76
C ARG A 37 19.78 -18.84 -31.27
N ILE A 38 18.73 -18.24 -31.83
CA ILE A 38 18.38 -18.26 -33.26
C ILE A 38 18.13 -16.82 -33.73
N ASN A 39 18.85 -16.37 -34.75
CA ASN A 39 18.61 -15.06 -35.38
C ASN A 39 17.97 -15.29 -36.76
N PHE A 40 16.77 -14.79 -36.99
CA PHE A 40 16.07 -14.95 -38.28
C PHE A 40 16.51 -13.89 -39.26
N LYS A 41 16.87 -14.27 -40.49
CA LYS A 41 17.14 -13.30 -41.56
C LYS A 41 15.91 -12.49 -41.91
N PHE A 42 16.12 -11.24 -42.30
CA PHE A 42 15.07 -10.39 -42.86
C PHE A 42 14.41 -11.03 -44.11
N GLU A 43 13.08 -11.03 -44.12
CA GLU A 43 12.24 -11.64 -45.16
C GLU A 43 11.63 -10.55 -46.05
N LYS A 44 11.78 -10.71 -47.38
CA LYS A 44 11.20 -9.80 -48.38
C LYS A 44 9.83 -10.23 -48.91
N SER A 45 9.30 -11.34 -48.38
CA SER A 45 8.01 -11.93 -48.76
C SER A 45 7.56 -12.89 -47.66
N PHE A 46 6.25 -12.96 -47.41
CA PHE A 46 5.63 -13.82 -46.40
C PHE A 46 4.17 -14.11 -46.80
N PRO A 47 3.52 -15.14 -46.22
CA PRO A 47 2.22 -15.63 -46.70
C PRO A 47 1.08 -14.60 -46.72
N THR A 48 1.11 -13.61 -45.83
CA THR A 48 0.06 -12.56 -45.72
C THR A 48 0.36 -11.30 -46.55
N LEU A 49 1.46 -11.27 -47.32
CA LEU A 49 1.81 -10.14 -48.17
C LEU A 49 0.85 -10.06 -49.38
N THR A 50 0.05 -9.01 -49.42
CA THR A 50 -0.98 -8.79 -50.45
C THR A 50 -0.48 -7.99 -51.64
N GLU A 51 0.45 -7.05 -51.42
CA GLU A 51 1.07 -6.26 -52.48
C GLU A 51 2.50 -6.76 -52.71
N LYS A 52 2.77 -7.26 -53.93
CA LYS A 52 4.07 -7.85 -54.30
C LYS A 52 4.92 -6.94 -55.17
N ASP A 53 4.34 -5.86 -55.70
CA ASP A 53 5.07 -4.91 -56.54
C ASP A 53 5.96 -4.03 -55.66
N THR A 54 7.27 -4.15 -55.86
CA THR A 54 8.30 -3.41 -55.11
C THR A 54 8.26 -1.90 -55.35
N ASN A 55 7.47 -1.43 -56.32
CA ASN A 55 7.27 0.00 -56.60
C ASN A 55 6.01 0.58 -55.93
N THR A 56 5.33 -0.22 -55.09
CA THR A 56 4.12 0.21 -54.35
C THR A 56 4.44 0.47 -52.89
N ILE A 57 3.69 1.39 -52.28
CA ILE A 57 3.84 1.67 -50.85
C ILE A 57 3.37 0.49 -50.00
N GLY A 58 2.32 -0.22 -50.42
CA GLY A 58 1.80 -1.32 -49.63
C GLY A 58 2.77 -2.50 -49.54
N TYR A 59 3.60 -2.76 -50.56
CA TYR A 59 4.72 -3.71 -50.44
C TYR A 59 5.65 -3.34 -49.27
N HIS A 60 6.12 -2.10 -49.27
CA HIS A 60 7.08 -1.61 -48.26
C HIS A 60 6.45 -1.53 -46.87
N TYR A 61 5.24 -0.99 -46.76
CA TYR A 61 4.50 -0.90 -45.51
C TYR A 61 4.26 -2.28 -44.89
N GLN A 62 3.80 -3.25 -45.69
CA GLN A 62 3.50 -4.60 -45.22
C GLN A 62 4.76 -5.33 -44.77
N ILE A 63 5.89 -5.19 -45.49
CA ILE A 63 7.17 -5.79 -45.09
C ILE A 63 7.69 -5.23 -43.79
N ILE A 64 7.71 -3.90 -43.66
CA ILE A 64 8.18 -3.26 -42.43
C ILE A 64 7.25 -3.63 -41.27
N THR A 65 5.94 -3.51 -41.46
CA THR A 65 4.97 -3.84 -40.41
C THR A 65 5.02 -5.31 -40.02
N HIS A 66 5.14 -6.24 -40.97
CA HIS A 66 5.31 -7.66 -40.68
C HIS A 66 6.60 -7.93 -39.90
N HIS A 67 7.69 -7.27 -40.28
CA HIS A 67 8.96 -7.35 -39.55
C HIS A 67 8.78 -6.87 -38.10
N PHE A 68 8.25 -5.68 -37.89
CA PHE A 68 8.14 -5.09 -36.56
C PHE A 68 7.03 -5.66 -35.68
N ASN A 69 6.03 -6.33 -36.27
CA ASN A 69 5.05 -7.14 -35.54
C ASN A 69 5.66 -8.42 -34.94
N LYS A 70 6.83 -8.87 -35.44
CA LYS A 70 7.59 -9.93 -34.78
C LYS A 70 8.26 -9.34 -33.53
N PRO A 71 8.15 -10.00 -32.36
CA PRO A 71 8.83 -9.55 -31.16
C PRO A 71 10.35 -9.46 -31.40
N ALA A 72 10.99 -8.39 -30.91
CA ALA A 72 12.44 -8.20 -31.06
C ALA A 72 13.23 -9.38 -30.45
N HIS A 73 12.69 -9.94 -29.36
CA HIS A 73 13.14 -11.17 -28.74
C HIS A 73 11.94 -12.04 -28.36
N HIS A 74 11.97 -13.32 -28.75
CA HIS A 74 10.99 -14.31 -28.32
C HIS A 74 11.69 -15.50 -27.72
N ALA A 75 11.40 -15.79 -26.45
CA ALA A 75 11.94 -16.94 -25.76
C ALA A 75 10.93 -18.10 -25.78
N SER A 76 11.11 -19.08 -26.67
CA SER A 76 10.36 -20.34 -26.64
C SER A 76 10.91 -21.29 -25.58
N ALA A 77 10.31 -22.46 -25.36
CA ALA A 77 10.86 -23.47 -24.44
C ALA A 77 12.29 -23.89 -24.82
N THR A 78 12.62 -23.91 -26.11
CA THR A 78 13.87 -24.48 -26.64
C THR A 78 14.81 -23.44 -27.28
N ALA A 79 14.36 -22.20 -27.51
CA ALA A 79 15.17 -21.19 -28.20
C ALA A 79 14.89 -19.74 -27.78
N ASN A 80 15.94 -18.91 -27.87
CA ASN A 80 15.86 -17.46 -27.87
C ASN A 80 15.95 -16.97 -29.31
N ILE A 81 14.84 -16.47 -29.83
CA ILE A 81 14.69 -16.00 -31.19
C ILE A 81 14.89 -14.48 -31.23
N PHE A 82 15.75 -13.99 -32.11
CA PHE A 82 15.99 -12.56 -32.34
C PHE A 82 15.61 -12.16 -33.76
N ARG A 83 15.04 -10.96 -33.88
CA ARG A 83 14.66 -10.34 -35.14
C ARG A 83 15.89 -9.66 -35.80
N ASP A 84 16.05 -9.80 -37.12
CA ASP A 84 17.14 -9.19 -37.89
C ASP A 84 16.82 -7.75 -38.32
N ASP A 85 16.93 -6.83 -37.36
CA ASP A 85 16.70 -5.40 -37.59
C ASP A 85 17.79 -4.76 -38.46
N ASP A 86 19.00 -5.30 -38.45
CA ASP A 86 20.10 -4.85 -39.32
C ASP A 86 19.82 -5.16 -40.80
N GLY A 87 19.28 -6.34 -41.09
CA GLY A 87 18.95 -6.77 -42.45
C GLY A 87 17.95 -5.85 -43.13
N ILE A 88 16.87 -5.50 -42.42
CA ILE A 88 15.86 -4.58 -42.97
C ILE A 88 16.42 -3.15 -43.13
N LYS A 89 17.21 -2.65 -42.18
CA LYS A 89 17.86 -1.32 -42.28
C LYS A 89 18.81 -1.23 -43.48
N LYS A 90 19.63 -2.25 -43.69
CA LYS A 90 20.53 -2.33 -44.84
C LYS A 90 19.76 -2.36 -46.16
N TYR A 91 18.65 -3.10 -46.22
CA TYR A 91 17.80 -3.15 -47.40
C TYR A 91 17.25 -1.77 -47.79
N TYR A 92 16.67 -1.02 -46.84
CA TYR A 92 16.12 0.31 -47.14
C TYR A 92 17.20 1.37 -47.36
N THR A 93 18.38 1.25 -46.75
CA THR A 93 19.55 2.10 -47.06
C THR A 93 20.01 1.89 -48.50
N HIS A 94 20.03 0.67 -49.00
CA HIS A 94 20.39 0.39 -50.39
C HIS A 94 19.40 1.01 -51.40
N LEU A 95 18.10 1.01 -51.10
CA LEU A 95 17.09 1.65 -51.97
C LEU A 95 17.30 3.16 -52.10
N THR A 96 17.79 3.82 -51.05
CA THR A 96 18.10 5.26 -51.10
C THR A 96 19.30 5.62 -51.98
N SER A 97 20.07 4.65 -52.45
CA SER A 97 21.20 4.84 -53.38
C SER A 97 20.83 4.53 -54.84
N SER A 98 19.55 4.29 -55.15
CA SER A 98 19.07 4.02 -56.51
C SER A 98 19.10 5.28 -57.40
N LYS A 99 19.16 5.08 -58.73
CA LYS A 99 18.99 6.17 -59.72
C LYS A 99 17.52 6.51 -59.99
N ASN A 100 16.58 5.65 -59.59
CA ASN A 100 15.15 5.84 -59.80
C ASN A 100 14.54 6.66 -58.64
N GLU A 101 13.93 7.80 -58.95
CA GLU A 101 13.35 8.72 -57.95
C GLU A 101 12.26 8.06 -57.08
N LEU A 102 11.39 7.23 -57.66
CA LEU A 102 10.37 6.49 -56.92
C LEU A 102 11.00 5.48 -55.95
N THR A 103 12.03 4.77 -56.38
CA THR A 103 12.76 3.82 -55.50
C THR A 103 13.46 4.54 -54.35
N VAL A 104 14.07 5.70 -54.62
CA VAL A 104 14.68 6.54 -53.57
C VAL A 104 13.62 7.02 -52.58
N PHE A 105 12.48 7.49 -53.09
CA PHE A 105 11.34 7.91 -52.26
C PHE A 105 10.85 6.78 -51.34
N LEU A 106 10.58 5.59 -51.90
CA LEU A 106 10.14 4.42 -51.13
C LEU A 106 11.21 3.96 -50.13
N GLY A 107 12.48 4.06 -50.50
CA GLY A 107 13.62 3.85 -49.60
C GLY A 107 13.61 4.78 -48.39
N ARG A 108 13.43 6.09 -48.63
CA ARG A 108 13.35 7.12 -47.57
C ARG A 108 12.10 6.94 -46.70
N LEU A 109 10.94 6.68 -47.30
CA LEU A 109 9.69 6.41 -46.59
C LEU A 109 9.83 5.19 -45.69
N GLY A 110 10.44 4.11 -46.20
CA GLY A 110 10.69 2.90 -45.43
C GLY A 110 11.65 3.12 -44.27
N LYS A 111 12.73 3.90 -44.45
CA LYS A 111 13.61 4.30 -43.33
C LYS A 111 12.85 5.08 -42.26
N ALA A 112 11.99 6.03 -42.64
CA ALA A 112 11.19 6.79 -41.69
C ALA A 112 10.18 5.90 -40.93
N LEU A 113 9.54 4.95 -41.62
CA LEU A 113 8.63 3.99 -40.99
C LEU A 113 9.36 3.00 -40.07
N ILE A 114 10.59 2.59 -40.40
CA ILE A 114 11.44 1.80 -39.50
C ILE A 114 11.70 2.57 -38.20
N ILE A 115 12.08 3.84 -38.31
CA ILE A 115 12.33 4.70 -37.13
C ILE A 115 11.09 4.82 -36.24
N TYR A 116 9.90 4.94 -36.85
CA TYR A 116 8.63 4.91 -36.11
C TYR A 116 8.50 3.64 -35.25
N TYR A 117 8.76 2.47 -35.83
CA TYR A 117 8.66 1.21 -35.06
C TYR A 117 9.78 1.01 -34.03
N GLU A 118 10.93 1.67 -34.21
CA GLU A 118 12.02 1.68 -33.23
C GLU A 118 11.82 2.69 -32.10
N ASN A 119 10.83 3.59 -32.25
CA ASN A 119 10.57 4.69 -31.32
C ASN A 119 11.79 5.62 -31.13
N ASP A 120 12.64 5.75 -32.15
CA ASP A 120 13.86 6.57 -32.13
C ASP A 120 13.58 7.98 -32.69
N HIS A 121 12.99 8.83 -31.85
CA HIS A 121 12.68 10.21 -32.22
C HIS A 121 13.93 11.01 -32.66
N SER A 122 15.12 10.65 -32.17
CA SER A 122 16.37 11.36 -32.49
C SER A 122 16.83 11.12 -33.92
N ALA A 123 16.72 9.87 -34.40
CA ALA A 123 17.05 9.49 -35.76
C ALA A 123 16.09 10.13 -36.78
N PHE A 124 14.84 10.39 -36.40
CA PHE A 124 13.87 11.05 -37.29
C PHE A 124 14.32 12.48 -37.66
N TYR A 125 14.75 13.29 -36.68
CA TYR A 125 15.25 14.64 -36.95
C TYR A 125 16.49 14.64 -37.83
N GLN A 126 17.35 13.61 -37.72
CA GLN A 126 18.53 13.46 -38.58
C GLN A 126 18.16 13.15 -40.04
N ILE A 127 17.07 12.41 -40.30
CA ILE A 127 16.58 12.17 -41.67
C ILE A 127 16.05 13.45 -42.32
N ASN A 128 15.43 14.33 -41.55
CA ASN A 128 14.89 15.59 -42.05
C ASN A 128 15.92 16.72 -42.13
N SER A 129 17.01 16.67 -41.35
CA SER A 129 18.05 17.72 -41.34
C SER A 129 19.15 17.54 -42.39
N TYR A 130 19.23 16.36 -43.04
CA TYR A 130 20.31 16.02 -43.99
C TYR A 130 19.86 15.72 -45.43
N GLY A 131 18.68 16.18 -45.85
CA GLY A 131 18.22 15.99 -47.23
C GLY A 131 17.58 17.24 -47.83
N ASP A 132 18.13 17.72 -48.96
CA ASP A 132 17.67 18.90 -49.72
C ASP A 132 16.26 18.76 -50.34
N THR A 133 15.47 17.73 -49.97
CA THR A 133 14.10 17.52 -50.46
C THR A 133 13.18 17.06 -49.33
N PRO A 134 12.02 17.71 -49.12
CA PRO A 134 10.99 17.25 -48.20
C PRO A 134 10.59 15.79 -48.47
N LEU A 135 10.32 15.01 -47.43
CA LEU A 135 9.86 13.62 -47.57
C LEU A 135 8.55 13.53 -48.36
N VAL A 136 7.73 14.58 -48.35
CA VAL A 136 6.49 14.69 -49.13
C VAL A 136 6.59 15.91 -50.05
N THR A 137 6.39 15.69 -51.35
CA THR A 137 6.31 16.73 -52.38
C THR A 137 4.97 16.66 -53.11
N ASP A 138 4.51 17.76 -53.71
CA ASP A 138 3.26 17.81 -54.51
C ASP A 138 3.24 16.72 -55.60
N GLN A 139 4.40 16.42 -56.18
CA GLN A 139 4.57 15.37 -57.17
C GLN A 139 4.37 13.97 -56.56
N SER A 140 4.95 13.71 -55.38
CA SER A 140 4.77 12.43 -54.68
C SER A 140 3.33 12.22 -54.24
N GLU A 141 2.65 13.28 -53.78
CA GLU A 141 1.25 13.21 -53.36
C GLU A 141 0.31 12.99 -54.56
N LYS A 142 0.58 13.65 -55.69
CA LYS A 142 -0.17 13.42 -56.93
C LYS A 142 0.00 11.99 -57.46
N LEU A 143 1.20 11.42 -57.35
CA LEU A 143 1.53 10.08 -57.85
C LEU A 143 0.99 8.97 -56.94
N LEU A 144 1.13 9.12 -55.62
CA LEU A 144 0.92 8.04 -54.65
C LEU A 144 -0.24 8.29 -53.68
N GLY A 145 -0.81 9.49 -53.64
CA GLY A 145 -1.83 9.91 -52.67
C GLY A 145 -3.12 9.07 -52.68
N LYS A 146 -3.39 8.33 -53.75
CA LYS A 146 -4.55 7.42 -53.83
C LYS A 146 -4.20 5.96 -53.51
N GLN A 147 -2.93 5.63 -53.32
CA GLN A 147 -2.51 4.28 -53.00
C GLN A 147 -2.89 3.94 -51.55
N LYS A 148 -3.33 2.70 -51.36
CA LYS A 148 -3.51 2.12 -50.03
C LYS A 148 -2.20 2.22 -49.25
N TYR A 149 -2.29 2.47 -47.94
CA TYR A 149 -1.17 2.63 -47.00
C TYR A 149 -0.36 3.94 -47.11
N TYR A 150 -0.57 4.79 -48.12
CA TYR A 150 0.20 6.02 -48.25
C TYR A 150 -0.02 6.97 -47.09
N HIS A 151 -1.27 7.37 -46.85
CA HIS A 151 -1.59 8.32 -45.80
C HIS A 151 -1.47 7.68 -44.42
N LEU A 152 -1.69 6.37 -44.30
CA LEU A 152 -1.37 5.62 -43.07
C LEU A 152 0.12 5.69 -42.71
N THR A 153 1.01 5.52 -43.70
CA THR A 153 2.46 5.57 -43.51
C THR A 153 2.90 6.98 -43.13
N LEU A 154 2.39 8.00 -43.84
CA LEU A 154 2.65 9.39 -43.50
C LEU A 154 2.16 9.76 -42.11
N GLY A 155 0.96 9.33 -41.72
CA GLY A 155 0.43 9.60 -40.37
C GLY A 155 1.33 9.02 -39.28
N LYS A 156 1.79 7.77 -39.43
CA LYS A 156 2.77 7.17 -38.51
C LYS A 156 4.09 7.94 -38.44
N ILE A 157 4.58 8.41 -39.59
CA ILE A 157 5.80 9.22 -39.64
C ILE A 157 5.58 10.58 -38.96
N TYR A 158 4.44 11.23 -39.16
CA TYR A 158 4.11 12.51 -38.52
C TYR A 158 4.03 12.39 -36.99
N LEU A 159 3.64 11.23 -36.44
CA LEU A 159 3.67 10.98 -34.99
C LEU A 159 5.09 11.03 -34.39
N LEU A 160 6.15 10.87 -35.19
CA LEU A 160 7.53 11.03 -34.72
C LEU A 160 7.88 12.49 -34.41
N SER A 161 7.18 13.45 -35.04
CA SER A 161 7.37 14.89 -34.88
C SER A 161 6.44 15.43 -33.80
N LEU A 162 7.00 16.18 -32.84
CA LEU A 162 6.21 16.86 -31.81
C LEU A 162 5.30 17.96 -32.39
N PHE A 163 5.65 18.51 -33.55
CA PHE A 163 4.92 19.63 -34.17
C PHE A 163 3.87 19.20 -35.22
N SER A 164 3.83 17.92 -35.59
CA SER A 164 3.01 17.42 -36.72
C SER A 164 1.95 16.41 -36.30
N LYS A 165 1.64 16.30 -35.00
CA LYS A 165 0.65 15.33 -34.51
C LYS A 165 -0.77 15.57 -35.05
N LYS A 166 -1.14 16.83 -35.30
CA LYS A 166 -2.40 17.17 -36.00
C LYS A 166 -2.39 16.70 -37.47
N ASP A 167 -1.25 16.82 -38.15
CA ASP A 167 -1.10 16.32 -39.52
C ASP A 167 -1.20 14.79 -39.57
N ALA A 168 -0.77 14.10 -38.51
CA ALA A 168 -0.95 12.66 -38.37
C ALA A 168 -2.44 12.27 -38.33
N ILE A 169 -3.24 12.98 -37.52
CA ILE A 169 -4.69 12.79 -37.41
C ILE A 169 -5.36 12.98 -38.79
N GLU A 170 -5.03 14.06 -39.50
CA GLU A 170 -5.58 14.34 -40.83
C GLU A 170 -5.14 13.31 -41.87
N ALA A 171 -3.90 12.83 -41.81
CA ALA A 171 -3.43 11.74 -42.67
C ALA A 171 -4.23 10.44 -42.42
N PHE A 172 -4.49 10.06 -41.17
CA PHE A 172 -5.31 8.88 -40.89
C PHE A 172 -6.77 9.04 -41.36
N LYS A 173 -7.37 10.23 -41.18
CA LYS A 173 -8.70 10.54 -41.74
C LYS A 173 -8.70 10.44 -43.27
N LYS A 174 -7.64 10.91 -43.94
CA LYS A 174 -7.49 10.83 -45.39
C LYS A 174 -7.38 9.38 -45.87
N GLU A 175 -6.60 8.54 -45.20
CA GLU A 175 -6.54 7.08 -45.48
C GLU A 175 -7.93 6.42 -45.38
N ILE A 176 -8.70 6.80 -44.36
CA ILE A 176 -10.07 6.31 -44.17
C ILE A 176 -10.97 6.77 -45.33
N SER A 177 -10.86 8.04 -45.73
CA SER A 177 -11.67 8.62 -46.81
C SER A 177 -11.45 7.95 -48.17
N ILE A 178 -10.21 7.54 -48.46
CA ILE A 178 -9.87 6.84 -49.71
C ILE A 178 -10.16 5.34 -49.66
N LYS A 179 -10.73 4.83 -48.55
CA LYS A 179 -11.01 3.40 -48.31
C LYS A 179 -9.75 2.53 -48.44
N GLY A 180 -8.61 3.05 -47.96
CA GLY A 180 -7.34 2.32 -47.91
C GLY A 180 -7.33 1.27 -46.80
N ASP A 181 -6.30 1.23 -45.96
CA ASP A 181 -6.29 0.35 -44.77
C ASP A 181 -7.04 0.97 -43.58
N THR A 182 -8.36 1.09 -43.74
CA THR A 182 -9.28 1.73 -42.78
C THR A 182 -9.15 1.15 -41.37
N ALA A 183 -8.95 -0.16 -41.24
CA ALA A 183 -8.89 -0.82 -39.94
C ALA A 183 -7.69 -0.39 -39.12
N THR A 184 -6.51 -0.30 -39.73
CA THR A 184 -5.30 0.19 -39.05
C THR A 184 -5.35 1.70 -38.88
N ALA A 185 -5.88 2.44 -39.88
CA ALA A 185 -6.02 3.88 -39.80
C ALA A 185 -6.91 4.32 -38.63
N TYR A 186 -8.03 3.64 -38.36
CA TYR A 186 -8.85 3.92 -37.17
C TYR A 186 -8.07 3.66 -35.87
N VAL A 187 -7.30 2.56 -35.78
CA VAL A 187 -6.53 2.25 -34.56
C VAL A 187 -5.49 3.33 -34.28
N GLU A 188 -4.74 3.78 -35.29
CA GLU A 188 -3.73 4.83 -35.10
C GLU A 188 -4.38 6.21 -34.88
N LEU A 189 -5.50 6.50 -35.55
CA LEU A 189 -6.30 7.71 -35.31
C LEU A 189 -6.76 7.80 -33.84
N LEU A 190 -7.27 6.70 -33.28
CA LEU A 190 -7.71 6.68 -31.88
C LEU A 190 -6.56 6.95 -30.90
N LYS A 191 -5.36 6.41 -31.16
CA LYS A 191 -4.18 6.71 -30.32
C LYS A 191 -3.77 8.17 -30.44
N ALA A 192 -3.67 8.67 -31.67
CA ALA A 192 -3.26 10.05 -31.95
C ALA A 192 -4.24 11.06 -31.33
N CYS A 193 -5.54 10.86 -31.49
CA CYS A 193 -6.55 11.72 -30.88
C CYS A 193 -6.50 11.67 -29.34
N HIS A 194 -6.21 10.52 -28.73
CA HIS A 194 -6.07 10.42 -27.27
C HIS A 194 -4.85 11.16 -26.74
N GLU A 195 -3.70 10.99 -27.39
CA GLU A 195 -2.47 11.72 -27.06
C GLU A 195 -2.64 13.24 -27.18
N GLU A 196 -3.32 13.70 -28.24
CA GLU A 196 -3.62 15.11 -28.48
C GLU A 196 -4.83 15.62 -27.67
N ARG A 197 -5.45 14.77 -26.84
CA ARG A 197 -6.67 15.07 -26.07
C ARG A 197 -7.83 15.58 -26.93
N ASP A 198 -7.92 15.16 -28.19
CA ASP A 198 -9.07 15.41 -29.09
C ASP A 198 -10.23 14.45 -28.78
N PHE A 199 -10.86 14.69 -27.62
CA PHE A 199 -11.98 13.88 -27.14
C PHE A 199 -13.27 14.11 -27.95
N ASP A 200 -13.36 15.17 -28.74
CA ASP A 200 -14.51 15.41 -29.65
C ASP A 200 -14.51 14.41 -30.79
N GLU A 201 -13.37 14.23 -31.46
CA GLU A 201 -13.27 13.24 -32.55
C GLU A 201 -13.38 11.81 -32.01
N LEU A 202 -12.75 11.50 -30.86
CA LEU A 202 -12.91 10.20 -30.20
C LEU A 202 -14.38 9.90 -29.89
N HIS A 203 -15.12 10.89 -29.37
CA HIS A 203 -16.53 10.73 -29.06
C HIS A 203 -17.38 10.48 -30.30
N LYS A 204 -17.13 11.25 -31.37
CA LYS A 204 -17.81 11.07 -32.67
C LYS A 204 -17.59 9.66 -33.22
N ILE A 205 -16.37 9.13 -33.13
CA ILE A 205 -16.06 7.75 -33.54
C ILE A 205 -16.78 6.75 -32.63
N ALA A 206 -16.78 6.97 -31.32
CA ALA A 206 -17.42 6.10 -30.33
C ALA A 206 -18.96 6.04 -30.45
N GLN A 207 -19.60 7.03 -31.09
CA GLN A 207 -21.04 7.01 -31.36
C GLN A 207 -21.44 5.95 -32.41
N ASN A 208 -20.52 5.51 -33.27
CA ASN A 208 -20.79 4.48 -34.26
C ASN A 208 -20.49 3.08 -33.69
N PRO A 209 -21.50 2.21 -33.47
CA PRO A 209 -21.29 0.89 -32.91
C PRO A 209 -20.35 0.00 -33.74
N ALA A 210 -20.30 0.20 -35.07
CA ALA A 210 -19.43 -0.55 -35.96
C ALA A 210 -17.93 -0.25 -35.75
N LEU A 211 -17.60 0.89 -35.12
CA LEU A 211 -16.23 1.33 -34.87
C LEU A 211 -15.73 0.98 -33.46
N LEU A 212 -16.62 0.62 -32.53
CA LEU A 212 -16.27 0.19 -31.17
C LEU A 212 -15.24 -0.95 -31.10
N PRO A 213 -15.21 -1.94 -32.03
CA PRO A 213 -14.16 -2.95 -32.03
C PRO A 213 -12.73 -2.40 -32.16
N TYR A 214 -12.53 -1.22 -32.75
CA TYR A 214 -11.20 -0.60 -32.86
C TYR A 214 -10.70 -0.05 -31.53
N PHE A 215 -11.59 0.45 -30.66
CA PHE A 215 -11.22 0.89 -29.30
C PHE A 215 -10.67 -0.26 -28.44
N LYS A 216 -11.08 -1.51 -28.69
CA LYS A 216 -10.54 -2.69 -28.00
C LYS A 216 -9.10 -3.04 -28.43
N LYS A 217 -8.62 -2.45 -29.53
CA LYS A 217 -7.25 -2.65 -30.05
C LYS A 217 -6.26 -1.59 -29.57
N VAL A 218 -6.73 -0.56 -28.87
CA VAL A 218 -5.90 0.50 -28.26
C VAL A 218 -5.92 0.38 -26.74
N ASN A 219 -5.24 1.30 -26.04
CA ASN A 219 -5.25 1.35 -24.58
C ASN A 219 -6.71 1.35 -24.06
N PRO A 220 -7.10 0.46 -23.13
CA PRO A 220 -8.45 0.39 -22.57
C PRO A 220 -8.98 1.72 -22.00
N ASN A 221 -8.07 2.63 -21.62
CA ASN A 221 -8.41 3.94 -21.09
C ASN A 221 -8.98 4.87 -22.17
N VAL A 222 -8.60 4.77 -23.45
CA VAL A 222 -9.03 5.72 -24.50
C VAL A 222 -10.55 5.93 -24.55
N LEU A 223 -11.30 4.83 -24.57
CA LEU A 223 -12.77 4.88 -24.59
C LEU A 223 -13.33 5.37 -23.25
N THR A 224 -12.71 4.94 -22.15
CA THR A 224 -13.11 5.30 -20.79
C THR A 224 -12.95 6.80 -20.54
N ASP A 225 -11.79 7.36 -20.90
CA ASP A 225 -11.44 8.75 -20.78
C ASP A 225 -12.34 9.62 -21.65
N THR A 226 -12.65 9.15 -22.88
CA THR A 226 -13.62 9.80 -23.77
C THR A 226 -15.00 9.90 -23.10
N TYR A 227 -15.48 8.82 -22.49
CA TYR A 227 -16.75 8.83 -21.77
C TYR A 227 -16.72 9.72 -20.53
N PHE A 228 -15.59 9.78 -19.83
CA PHE A 228 -15.40 10.66 -18.68
C PHE A 228 -15.49 12.14 -19.09
N VAL A 229 -14.66 12.57 -20.05
CA VAL A 229 -14.59 13.97 -20.52
C VAL A 229 -15.92 14.43 -21.12
N LYS A 230 -16.63 13.53 -21.80
CA LYS A 230 -17.95 13.82 -22.38
C LYS A 230 -19.12 13.57 -21.43
N ALA A 231 -18.85 13.43 -20.12
CA ALA A 231 -19.84 13.25 -19.06
C ALA A 231 -20.84 12.10 -19.30
N GLN A 232 -20.44 11.04 -20.00
CA GLN A 232 -21.24 9.84 -20.22
C GLN A 232 -21.14 8.87 -19.03
N VAL A 233 -21.66 9.30 -17.87
CA VAL A 233 -21.46 8.63 -16.56
C VAL A 233 -21.77 7.13 -16.59
N VAL A 234 -22.90 6.71 -17.16
CA VAL A 234 -23.29 5.28 -17.19
C VAL A 234 -22.28 4.44 -17.98
N LYS A 235 -21.89 4.91 -19.17
CA LYS A 235 -20.92 4.20 -20.02
C LYS A 235 -19.51 4.21 -19.40
N TYR A 236 -19.13 5.33 -18.78
CA TYR A 236 -17.88 5.44 -18.02
C TYR A 236 -17.83 4.39 -16.90
N LEU A 237 -18.85 4.32 -16.04
CA LEU A 237 -18.87 3.36 -14.93
C LEU A 237 -18.89 1.91 -15.42
N GLN A 238 -19.66 1.60 -16.47
CA GLN A 238 -19.68 0.26 -17.07
C GLN A 238 -18.29 -0.18 -17.55
N GLN A 239 -17.53 0.73 -18.15
CA GLN A 239 -16.20 0.44 -18.66
C GLN A 239 -15.16 0.38 -17.54
N ARG A 240 -15.19 1.33 -16.60
CA ARG A 240 -14.19 1.45 -15.52
C ARG A 240 -14.32 0.34 -14.48
N LEU A 241 -15.53 -0.13 -14.19
CA LEU A 241 -15.79 -1.20 -13.21
C LEU A 241 -15.62 -2.61 -13.80
N ARG A 242 -15.22 -2.73 -15.07
CA ARG A 242 -14.93 -4.00 -15.72
C ARG A 242 -13.57 -4.53 -15.28
N ILE A 243 -13.52 -5.12 -14.09
CA ILE A 243 -12.32 -5.69 -13.49
C ILE A 243 -12.25 -7.18 -13.82
N ASN A 244 -11.11 -7.64 -14.34
CA ASN A 244 -10.85 -9.07 -14.50
C ASN A 244 -10.73 -9.71 -13.11
N THR A 245 -11.48 -10.78 -12.86
CA THR A 245 -11.53 -11.42 -11.54
C THR A 245 -10.83 -12.77 -11.56
N ASN A 246 -10.00 -13.04 -10.55
CA ASN A 246 -9.51 -14.38 -10.24
C ASN A 246 -9.97 -14.77 -8.83
N TYR A 247 -10.53 -15.97 -8.68
CA TYR A 247 -11.00 -16.51 -7.40
C TYR A 247 -9.90 -16.50 -6.32
N ILE A 248 -8.65 -16.80 -6.68
CA ILE A 248 -7.53 -16.76 -5.72
C ILE A 248 -7.36 -15.34 -5.17
N GLY A 249 -7.40 -14.32 -6.03
CA GLY A 249 -7.25 -12.92 -5.62
C GLY A 249 -8.40 -12.41 -4.76
N VAL A 250 -9.64 -12.84 -5.05
CA VAL A 250 -10.81 -12.55 -4.20
C VAL A 250 -10.62 -13.15 -2.80
N ILE A 251 -10.28 -14.43 -2.73
CA ILE A 251 -10.09 -15.14 -1.45
C ILE A 251 -8.92 -14.52 -0.67
N ALA A 252 -7.81 -14.23 -1.34
CA ALA A 252 -6.64 -13.59 -0.75
C ALA A 252 -7.00 -12.24 -0.12
N SER A 253 -7.68 -11.36 -0.88
CA SER A 253 -8.07 -10.04 -0.40
C SER A 253 -9.00 -10.11 0.81
N LEU A 254 -10.05 -10.95 0.74
CA LEU A 254 -10.97 -11.15 1.86
C LEU A 254 -10.28 -11.75 3.09
N PHE A 255 -9.31 -12.64 2.87
CA PHE A 255 -8.56 -13.26 3.96
C PHE A 255 -7.64 -12.27 4.69
N ILE A 256 -6.97 -11.38 3.95
CA ILE A 256 -6.20 -10.26 4.51
C ILE A 256 -7.14 -9.33 5.29
N ALA A 257 -8.27 -8.95 4.69
CA ALA A 257 -9.26 -8.08 5.31
C ALA A 257 -9.79 -8.68 6.63
N LEU A 258 -10.19 -9.95 6.62
CA LEU A 258 -10.68 -10.64 7.81
C LEU A 258 -9.63 -10.69 8.92
N THR A 259 -8.37 -10.98 8.58
CA THR A 259 -7.26 -11.03 9.53
C THR A 259 -7.12 -9.72 10.30
N TRP A 260 -7.07 -8.60 9.58
CA TRP A 260 -6.90 -7.29 10.19
C TRP A 260 -8.18 -6.79 10.88
N PHE A 261 -9.37 -7.13 10.37
CA PHE A 261 -10.63 -6.82 11.02
C PHE A 261 -10.73 -7.51 12.39
N LEU A 262 -10.34 -8.79 12.46
CA LEU A 262 -10.26 -9.57 13.69
C LEU A 262 -9.18 -9.04 14.65
N TYR A 263 -8.07 -8.51 14.14
CA TYR A 263 -7.07 -7.79 14.94
C TYR A 263 -7.67 -6.53 15.59
N ILE A 264 -8.31 -5.67 14.79
CA ILE A 264 -8.88 -4.40 15.24
C ILE A 264 -9.95 -4.62 16.34
N ILE A 265 -10.85 -5.60 16.17
CA ILE A 265 -11.87 -5.90 17.19
C ILE A 265 -11.24 -6.26 18.53
N ARG A 266 -10.09 -6.97 18.53
CA ARG A 266 -9.38 -7.37 19.74
C ARG A 266 -8.70 -6.19 20.46
N LEU A 267 -8.61 -5.02 19.83
CA LEU A 267 -8.10 -3.80 20.45
C LEU A 267 -9.15 -3.10 21.32
N LYS A 268 -10.44 -3.45 21.20
CA LYS A 268 -11.47 -2.91 22.07
C LYS A 268 -11.50 -3.66 23.40
N VAL A 269 -10.97 -3.03 24.45
CA VAL A 269 -10.67 -3.68 25.75
C VAL A 269 -11.77 -3.45 26.79
N PHE A 270 -12.21 -2.21 26.95
CA PHE A 270 -13.00 -1.83 28.13
C PHE A 270 -14.51 -1.99 27.92
N GLN A 271 -14.98 -1.84 26.69
CA GLN A 271 -16.39 -1.96 26.32
C GLN A 271 -16.62 -2.91 25.14
N LYS A 272 -17.88 -3.30 24.91
CA LYS A 272 -18.24 -4.16 23.78
C LYS A 272 -18.20 -3.38 22.45
N PRO A 273 -17.71 -3.98 21.35
CA PRO A 273 -17.76 -3.35 20.03
C PRO A 273 -19.17 -3.30 19.47
N ASN A 274 -19.46 -2.25 18.70
CA ASN A 274 -20.66 -2.19 17.88
C ASN A 274 -20.34 -2.82 16.51
N TYR A 275 -20.66 -4.10 16.35
CA TYR A 275 -20.35 -4.84 15.13
C TYR A 275 -21.05 -4.29 13.89
N ALA A 276 -22.27 -3.77 14.02
CA ALA A 276 -22.99 -3.17 12.91
C ALA A 276 -22.26 -1.92 12.39
N ALA A 277 -21.86 -1.01 13.28
CA ALA A 277 -21.09 0.18 12.91
C ALA A 277 -19.72 -0.18 12.29
N LEU A 278 -19.04 -1.20 12.81
CA LEU A 278 -17.76 -1.67 12.25
C LEU A 278 -17.98 -2.24 10.83
N LEU A 279 -19.00 -3.07 10.64
CA LEU A 279 -19.33 -3.63 9.32
C LEU A 279 -19.75 -2.53 8.34
N SER A 280 -20.53 -1.53 8.78
CA SER A 280 -20.89 -0.37 7.96
C SER A 280 -19.66 0.45 7.54
N CYS A 281 -18.69 0.68 8.45
CA CYS A 281 -17.41 1.29 8.08
C CYS A 281 -16.67 0.49 7.00
N PHE A 282 -16.57 -0.84 7.19
CA PHE A 282 -15.87 -1.71 6.25
C PHE A 282 -16.51 -1.69 4.87
N LEU A 283 -17.83 -1.94 4.79
CA LEU A 283 -18.57 -1.91 3.53
C LEU A 283 -18.53 -0.53 2.88
N GLY A 284 -18.69 0.53 3.67
CA GLY A 284 -18.56 1.91 3.21
C GLY A 284 -17.18 2.17 2.61
N GLY A 285 -16.11 1.76 3.28
CA GLY A 285 -14.74 1.84 2.78
C GLY A 285 -14.53 1.10 1.46
N SER A 286 -15.04 -0.12 1.35
CA SER A 286 -14.92 -0.93 0.13
C SER A 286 -15.67 -0.34 -1.06
N ILE A 287 -16.88 0.17 -0.84
CA ILE A 287 -17.70 0.79 -1.89
C ILE A 287 -17.13 2.16 -2.28
N PHE A 288 -16.75 2.98 -1.30
CA PHE A 288 -16.30 4.34 -1.57
C PHE A 288 -14.92 4.36 -2.23
N ALA A 289 -14.11 3.30 -2.10
CA ALA A 289 -12.85 3.16 -2.83
C ALA A 289 -13.01 3.39 -4.35
N PHE A 290 -14.15 3.02 -4.94
CA PHE A 290 -14.43 3.28 -6.36
C PHE A 290 -14.59 4.76 -6.70
N LEU A 291 -14.86 5.64 -5.72
CA LEU A 291 -14.89 7.09 -5.91
C LEU A 291 -13.51 7.69 -6.18
N ALA A 292 -12.42 6.99 -5.82
CA ALA A 292 -11.07 7.42 -6.17
C ALA A 292 -10.84 7.41 -7.69
N LEU A 293 -11.47 6.48 -8.42
CA LEU A 293 -11.29 6.32 -9.88
C LEU A 293 -11.68 7.57 -10.69
N PRO A 294 -12.89 8.14 -10.56
CA PRO A 294 -13.23 9.37 -11.26
C PRO A 294 -12.44 10.59 -10.75
N LEU A 295 -11.96 10.58 -9.51
CA LEU A 295 -11.11 11.66 -8.99
C LEU A 295 -9.71 11.61 -9.61
N TYR A 296 -9.13 10.43 -9.82
CA TYR A 296 -7.89 10.25 -10.59
C TYR A 296 -8.06 10.73 -12.02
N ASP A 297 -9.16 10.31 -12.68
CA ASP A 297 -9.44 10.73 -14.05
C ASP A 297 -9.69 12.24 -14.15
N PHE A 298 -10.29 12.87 -13.14
CA PHE A 298 -10.42 14.33 -13.06
C PHE A 298 -9.04 15.02 -12.99
N PHE A 299 -8.15 14.55 -12.12
CA PHE A 299 -6.81 15.11 -11.96
C PHE A 299 -5.99 14.98 -13.26
N ASP A 300 -6.03 13.82 -13.91
CA ASP A 300 -5.30 13.61 -15.16
C ASP A 300 -5.95 14.38 -16.33
N LEU A 301 -7.23 14.13 -16.61
CA LEU A 301 -7.87 14.57 -17.85
C LEU A 301 -8.28 16.05 -17.81
N VAL A 302 -8.66 16.58 -16.64
CA VAL A 302 -9.11 17.98 -16.50
C VAL A 302 -7.99 18.88 -16.00
N LEU A 303 -7.26 18.48 -14.96
CA LEU A 303 -6.19 19.31 -14.38
C LEU A 303 -4.82 19.10 -15.05
N ASN A 304 -4.68 18.11 -15.94
CA ASN A 304 -3.40 17.72 -16.55
C ASN A 304 -2.30 17.44 -15.52
N PHE A 305 -2.72 16.88 -14.39
CA PHE A 305 -1.88 16.54 -13.27
C PHE A 305 -1.88 15.03 -13.07
N SER A 306 -0.87 14.39 -13.65
CA SER A 306 -0.64 12.95 -13.69
C SER A 306 0.85 12.67 -13.68
N LEU A 307 1.26 11.39 -13.58
CA LEU A 307 2.67 11.01 -13.63
C LEU A 307 3.26 11.32 -15.01
N LYS A 308 4.39 12.04 -15.04
CA LYS A 308 5.09 12.45 -16.28
C LYS A 308 6.52 11.94 -16.34
N GLY A 309 7.01 11.27 -15.30
CA GLY A 309 8.34 10.65 -15.24
C GLY A 309 9.44 11.57 -14.73
N TYR A 310 9.12 12.78 -14.28
CA TYR A 310 10.08 13.72 -13.69
C TYR A 310 9.68 14.15 -12.29
N LEU A 311 10.67 14.17 -11.38
CA LEU A 311 10.46 14.25 -9.93
C LEU A 311 9.67 15.49 -9.49
N VAL A 312 9.88 16.64 -10.13
CA VAL A 312 9.23 17.92 -9.76
C VAL A 312 7.71 17.86 -9.93
N ASN A 313 7.21 17.04 -10.87
CA ASN A 313 5.78 16.82 -11.06
C ASN A 313 5.28 15.61 -10.27
N ASP A 314 6.03 14.51 -10.32
CA ASP A 314 5.57 13.23 -9.78
C ASP A 314 5.52 13.22 -8.25
N PHE A 315 6.45 13.91 -7.58
CA PHE A 315 6.44 13.99 -6.11
C PHE A 315 5.19 14.71 -5.56
N PRO A 316 4.83 15.93 -6.02
CA PRO A 316 3.56 16.54 -5.66
C PRO A 316 2.35 15.69 -6.09
N TYR A 317 2.41 15.00 -7.22
CA TYR A 317 1.32 14.13 -7.68
C TYR A 317 1.08 12.96 -6.74
N MET A 318 2.12 12.31 -6.19
CA MET A 318 1.93 11.24 -5.21
C MET A 318 1.24 11.74 -3.93
N ILE A 319 1.52 12.97 -3.50
CA ILE A 319 0.91 13.54 -2.29
C ILE A 319 -0.52 14.05 -2.56
N LEU A 320 -0.70 14.86 -3.61
CA LEU A 320 -1.96 15.58 -3.86
C LEU A 320 -2.90 14.83 -4.81
N GLY A 321 -2.35 14.12 -5.80
CA GLY A 321 -3.11 13.36 -6.79
C GLY A 321 -3.42 11.93 -6.38
N ILE A 322 -2.62 11.33 -5.49
CA ILE A 322 -2.90 9.99 -4.95
C ILE A 322 -3.26 10.08 -3.46
N GLY A 323 -2.30 10.41 -2.60
CA GLY A 323 -2.48 10.38 -1.14
C GLY A 323 -3.68 11.19 -0.64
N LEU A 324 -3.83 12.44 -1.10
CA LEU A 324 -4.95 13.29 -0.69
C LEU A 324 -6.30 12.75 -1.17
N ILE A 325 -6.37 12.25 -2.40
CA ILE A 325 -7.60 11.69 -2.96
C ILE A 325 -8.01 10.45 -2.15
N GLU A 326 -7.09 9.52 -1.93
CA GLU A 326 -7.39 8.30 -1.20
C GLU A 326 -7.76 8.55 0.27
N GLU A 327 -7.00 9.36 0.98
CA GLU A 327 -7.28 9.64 2.40
C GLU A 327 -8.60 10.41 2.56
N THR A 328 -8.94 11.27 1.59
CA THR A 328 -10.26 11.94 1.59
C THR A 328 -11.39 10.95 1.35
N VAL A 329 -11.23 10.01 0.42
CA VAL A 329 -12.24 8.97 0.14
C VAL A 329 -12.43 8.03 1.33
N LYS A 330 -11.35 7.63 2.02
CA LYS A 330 -11.39 6.79 3.24
C LYS A 330 -12.05 7.50 4.43
N LEU A 331 -11.89 8.83 4.51
CA LEU A 331 -12.49 9.67 5.55
C LEU A 331 -14.03 9.65 5.50
N LEU A 332 -14.64 9.61 4.31
CA LEU A 332 -16.09 9.69 4.12
C LEU A 332 -16.90 8.62 4.89
N PRO A 333 -16.67 7.29 4.71
CA PRO A 333 -17.42 6.27 5.45
C PRO A 333 -17.22 6.36 6.96
N TRP A 334 -16.03 6.76 7.42
CA TRP A 334 -15.78 6.98 8.83
C TRP A 334 -16.60 8.16 9.37
N LEU A 335 -16.64 9.31 8.67
CA LEU A 335 -17.48 10.45 9.06
C LEU A 335 -18.97 10.10 9.07
N LEU A 336 -19.44 9.34 8.07
CA LEU A 336 -20.83 8.86 8.02
C LEU A 336 -21.17 8.03 9.26
N VAL A 337 -20.28 7.12 9.68
CA VAL A 337 -20.50 6.33 10.90
C VAL A 337 -20.47 7.19 12.16
N LEU A 338 -19.61 8.21 12.24
CA LEU A 338 -19.62 9.15 13.38
C LEU A 338 -20.95 9.90 13.53
N VAL A 339 -21.65 10.16 12.43
CA VAL A 339 -22.95 10.85 12.43
C VAL A 339 -24.10 9.86 12.66
N LEU A 340 -24.15 8.76 11.89
CA LEU A 340 -25.27 7.80 11.89
C LEU A 340 -25.25 6.87 13.11
N PHE A 341 -24.07 6.55 13.64
CA PHE A 341 -23.89 5.65 14.78
C PHE A 341 -23.26 6.38 15.96
N ARG A 342 -23.72 7.59 16.29
CA ARG A 342 -23.17 8.40 17.38
C ARG A 342 -23.03 7.63 18.71
N ASN A 343 -24.00 6.77 19.04
CA ASN A 343 -24.01 5.96 20.26
C ASN A 343 -22.96 4.83 20.27
N ALA A 344 -22.34 4.52 19.12
CA ALA A 344 -21.27 3.55 19.00
C ALA A 344 -19.90 4.13 19.42
N ILE A 345 -19.76 5.46 19.46
CA ILE A 345 -18.54 6.16 19.86
C ILE A 345 -18.61 6.46 21.35
N GLN A 346 -18.01 5.58 22.14
CA GLN A 346 -18.07 5.67 23.61
C GLN A 346 -16.69 5.90 24.22
N GLU A 347 -15.63 5.52 23.50
CA GLU A 347 -14.25 5.63 23.93
C GLU A 347 -13.39 6.34 22.88
N PRO A 348 -12.30 7.04 23.26
CA PRO A 348 -11.38 7.65 22.31
C PRO A 348 -10.82 6.67 21.28
N VAL A 349 -10.58 5.41 21.69
CA VAL A 349 -10.08 4.35 20.78
C VAL A 349 -11.07 4.05 19.65
N ASP A 350 -12.38 4.26 19.84
CA ASP A 350 -13.39 3.98 18.81
C ASP A 350 -13.16 4.81 17.54
N TYR A 351 -12.70 6.07 17.67
CA TYR A 351 -12.34 6.89 16.52
C TYR A 351 -11.26 6.22 15.67
N LEU A 352 -10.22 5.67 16.29
CA LEU A 352 -9.14 4.95 15.60
C LEU A 352 -9.65 3.65 14.98
N LEU A 353 -10.46 2.87 15.70
CA LEU A 353 -10.97 1.59 15.20
C LEU A 353 -11.89 1.79 13.99
N PHE A 354 -12.83 2.73 14.03
CA PHE A 354 -13.73 2.97 12.91
C PHE A 354 -13.01 3.56 11.68
N ALA A 355 -12.02 4.44 11.87
CA ALA A 355 -11.19 4.94 10.78
C ALA A 355 -10.34 3.83 10.17
N SER A 356 -9.71 2.99 11.01
CA SER A 356 -8.92 1.83 10.58
C SER A 356 -9.77 0.84 9.77
N VAL A 357 -11.02 0.63 10.16
CA VAL A 357 -11.93 -0.32 9.48
C VAL A 357 -12.47 0.24 8.17
N ALA A 358 -12.71 1.55 8.10
CA ALA A 358 -13.00 2.22 6.83
C ALA A 358 -11.82 2.09 5.84
N ALA A 359 -10.60 2.35 6.32
CA ALA A 359 -9.37 2.16 5.53
C ALA A 359 -9.15 0.69 5.15
N LEU A 360 -9.50 -0.25 6.02
CA LEU A 360 -9.42 -1.69 5.73
C LEU A 360 -10.37 -2.09 4.60
N GLY A 361 -11.57 -1.51 4.55
CA GLY A 361 -12.50 -1.69 3.45
C GLY A 361 -11.93 -1.20 2.12
N PHE A 362 -11.32 -0.02 2.12
CA PHE A 362 -10.62 0.53 0.95
C PHE A 362 -9.46 -0.37 0.51
N ALA A 363 -8.61 -0.76 1.45
CA ALA A 363 -7.47 -1.64 1.21
C ALA A 363 -7.89 -3.02 0.67
N ALA A 364 -9.06 -3.54 1.07
CA ALA A 364 -9.60 -4.79 0.52
C ALA A 364 -9.98 -4.64 -0.96
N THR A 365 -10.63 -3.54 -1.36
CA THR A 365 -10.93 -3.27 -2.77
C THR A 365 -9.65 -3.10 -3.59
N GLU A 366 -8.67 -2.39 -3.04
CA GLU A 366 -7.38 -2.18 -3.68
C GLU A 366 -6.59 -3.50 -3.80
N ASN A 367 -6.47 -4.28 -2.72
CA ASN A 367 -5.87 -5.62 -2.71
C ASN A 367 -6.50 -6.53 -3.76
N PHE A 368 -7.83 -6.49 -3.89
CA PHE A 368 -8.53 -7.25 -4.91
C PHE A 368 -8.09 -6.84 -6.32
N ILE A 369 -8.01 -5.53 -6.62
CA ILE A 369 -7.57 -5.03 -7.93
C ILE A 369 -6.11 -5.40 -8.22
N TYR A 370 -5.21 -5.33 -7.24
CA TYR A 370 -3.79 -5.68 -7.43
C TYR A 370 -3.56 -7.19 -7.56
N ILE A 371 -4.13 -8.01 -6.67
CA ILE A 371 -3.91 -9.47 -6.69
C ILE A 371 -4.66 -10.13 -7.86
N ALA A 372 -5.78 -9.54 -8.32
CA ALA A 372 -6.44 -10.04 -9.52
C ALA A 372 -5.60 -9.83 -10.80
N LYS A 373 -4.67 -8.86 -10.81
CA LYS A 373 -3.74 -8.62 -11.92
C LYS A 373 -2.51 -9.53 -11.87
N ASP A 374 -2.00 -9.83 -10.68
CA ASP A 374 -0.80 -10.64 -10.48
C ASP A 374 -1.05 -11.67 -9.36
N SER A 375 -1.22 -12.94 -9.74
CA SER A 375 -2.05 -13.87 -8.98
C SER A 375 -1.43 -14.48 -7.72
N THR A 376 -0.11 -14.38 -7.49
CA THR A 376 0.49 -15.14 -6.37
C THR A 376 1.68 -14.50 -5.66
N ALA A 377 2.54 -13.67 -6.28
CA ALA A 377 3.76 -13.20 -5.59
C ALA A 377 3.53 -12.01 -4.62
N ILE A 378 2.31 -11.49 -4.52
CA ILE A 378 2.02 -10.16 -3.94
C ILE A 378 1.22 -10.23 -2.62
N VAL A 379 0.65 -11.39 -2.25
CA VAL A 379 -0.34 -11.49 -1.16
C VAL A 379 0.24 -11.10 0.19
N GLN A 380 1.33 -11.74 0.63
CA GLN A 380 1.95 -11.44 1.93
C GLN A 380 2.50 -10.01 2.01
N MET A 381 3.06 -9.48 0.92
CA MET A 381 3.56 -8.10 0.87
C MET A 381 2.43 -7.09 1.07
N ARG A 382 1.31 -7.26 0.36
CA ARG A 382 0.10 -6.43 0.51
C ARG A 382 -0.48 -6.52 1.92
N ALA A 383 -0.48 -7.72 2.51
CA ALA A 383 -0.99 -7.96 3.85
C ALA A 383 -0.17 -7.26 4.92
N PHE A 384 1.16 -7.23 4.77
CA PHE A 384 2.07 -6.71 5.80
C PHE A 384 2.31 -5.21 5.67
N MET A 385 2.42 -4.67 4.46
CA MET A 385 2.86 -3.29 4.27
C MET A 385 1.71 -2.36 3.86
N PRO A 386 1.20 -2.36 2.61
CA PRO A 386 0.13 -1.46 2.18
C PRO A 386 -1.11 -1.50 3.06
N THR A 387 -1.60 -2.68 3.44
CA THR A 387 -2.81 -2.79 4.26
C THR A 387 -2.64 -2.09 5.61
N LEU A 388 -1.51 -2.30 6.29
CA LEU A 388 -1.23 -1.61 7.55
C LEU A 388 -0.94 -0.12 7.36
N GLY A 389 -0.32 0.27 6.24
CA GLY A 389 -0.15 1.66 5.85
C GLY A 389 -1.49 2.40 5.83
N HIS A 390 -2.47 1.87 5.09
CA HIS A 390 -3.83 2.42 5.05
C HIS A 390 -4.46 2.59 6.43
N LEU A 391 -4.34 1.58 7.30
CA LEU A 391 -4.85 1.64 8.67
C LEU A 391 -4.18 2.74 9.49
N PHE A 392 -2.87 2.90 9.34
CA PHE A 392 -2.10 3.94 10.00
C PHE A 392 -2.45 5.33 9.47
N ASP A 393 -2.46 5.54 8.15
CA ASP A 393 -2.67 6.85 7.53
C ASP A 393 -4.05 7.41 7.89
N SER A 394 -5.11 6.61 7.77
CA SER A 394 -6.44 7.03 8.22
C SER A 394 -6.53 7.21 9.74
N SER A 395 -5.72 6.48 10.52
CA SER A 395 -5.61 6.69 11.96
C SER A 395 -4.91 8.00 12.35
N ILE A 396 -4.11 8.61 11.47
CA ILE A 396 -3.53 9.95 11.70
C ILE A 396 -4.67 10.97 11.85
N VAL A 397 -5.65 10.95 10.95
CA VAL A 397 -6.82 11.85 11.00
C VAL A 397 -7.65 11.61 12.26
N ALA A 398 -7.93 10.35 12.58
CA ALA A 398 -8.67 9.98 13.79
C ALA A 398 -7.95 10.38 15.08
N TYR A 399 -6.62 10.25 15.12
CA TYR A 399 -5.83 10.71 16.26
C TYR A 399 -5.83 12.24 16.38
N GLY A 400 -5.87 12.97 15.26
CA GLY A 400 -6.09 14.41 15.24
C GLY A 400 -7.39 14.81 15.96
N VAL A 401 -8.50 14.10 15.68
CA VAL A 401 -9.79 14.29 16.37
C VAL A 401 -9.67 14.02 17.87
N ILE A 402 -8.97 12.95 18.26
CA ILE A 402 -8.73 12.60 19.67
C ILE A 402 -7.94 13.73 20.37
N LEU A 403 -6.88 14.23 19.75
CA LEU A 403 -6.09 15.35 20.31
C LEU A 403 -6.93 16.62 20.45
N ALA A 404 -7.74 16.95 19.46
CA ALA A 404 -8.62 18.12 19.49
C ALA A 404 -9.61 18.06 20.65
N ARG A 405 -10.28 16.92 20.83
CA ARG A 405 -11.33 16.72 21.85
C ARG A 405 -10.78 16.57 23.26
N TYR A 406 -9.78 15.70 23.44
CA TYR A 406 -9.39 15.21 24.78
C TYR A 406 -8.14 15.87 25.34
N ARG A 407 -7.29 16.49 24.51
CA ARG A 407 -6.01 17.07 24.97
C ARG A 407 -5.93 18.58 24.79
N ARG A 408 -6.27 19.08 23.60
CA ARG A 408 -6.07 20.49 23.23
C ARG A 408 -7.30 21.35 23.41
N LYS A 409 -8.50 20.74 23.45
CA LYS A 409 -9.80 21.43 23.54
C LYS A 409 -9.96 22.50 22.46
N ARG A 410 -9.69 22.12 21.21
CA ARG A 410 -9.71 22.98 20.02
C ARG A 410 -10.80 22.50 19.03
N PRO A 411 -11.22 23.34 18.06
CA PRO A 411 -12.20 22.93 17.06
C PRO A 411 -11.75 21.70 16.28
N VAL A 412 -12.62 20.68 16.23
CA VAL A 412 -12.29 19.36 15.67
C VAL A 412 -12.01 19.45 14.16
N TRP A 413 -12.74 20.28 13.43
CA TRP A 413 -12.61 20.41 11.98
C TRP A 413 -11.22 20.89 11.53
N ILE A 414 -10.56 21.77 12.31
CA ILE A 414 -9.19 22.24 12.03
C ILE A 414 -8.22 21.05 12.10
N TYR A 415 -8.39 20.19 13.11
CA TYR A 415 -7.54 19.01 13.27
C TYR A 415 -7.82 17.95 12.20
N ILE A 416 -9.08 17.78 11.76
CA ILE A 416 -9.38 16.91 10.61
C ILE A 416 -8.61 17.39 9.38
N LEU A 417 -8.67 18.68 9.04
CA LEU A 417 -7.98 19.22 7.86
C LEU A 417 -6.45 19.08 7.98
N LEU A 418 -5.85 19.51 9.09
CA LEU A 418 -4.39 19.44 9.27
C LEU A 418 -3.87 18.01 9.26
N TYR A 419 -4.58 17.09 9.89
CA TYR A 419 -4.16 15.69 9.96
C TYR A 419 -4.51 14.91 8.67
N LEU A 420 -5.51 15.34 7.90
CA LEU A 420 -5.73 14.84 6.53
C LEU A 420 -4.56 15.19 5.62
N LEU A 421 -4.08 16.45 5.66
CA LEU A 421 -2.89 16.85 4.90
C LEU A 421 -1.64 16.08 5.34
N LEU A 422 -1.50 15.84 6.66
CA LEU A 422 -0.41 15.02 7.18
C LEU A 422 -0.52 13.55 6.70
N ALA A 423 -1.71 12.96 6.73
CA ALA A 423 -1.96 11.60 6.25
C ALA A 423 -1.65 11.49 4.74
N ALA A 424 -2.17 12.41 3.93
CA ALA A 424 -1.90 12.50 2.50
C ALA A 424 -0.40 12.63 2.19
N THR A 425 0.32 13.41 3.00
CA THR A 425 1.78 13.56 2.87
C THR A 425 2.49 12.25 3.19
N VAL A 426 2.17 11.60 4.32
CA VAL A 426 2.82 10.34 4.72
C VAL A 426 2.56 9.23 3.69
N HIS A 427 1.32 9.11 3.24
CA HIS A 427 0.92 8.19 2.17
C HIS A 427 1.68 8.49 0.88
N GLY A 428 1.63 9.73 0.37
CA GLY A 428 2.31 10.10 -0.87
C GLY A 428 3.83 9.92 -0.81
N PHE A 429 4.45 10.12 0.37
CA PHE A 429 5.87 9.80 0.57
C PHE A 429 6.13 8.30 0.44
N TYR A 430 5.30 7.45 1.05
CA TYR A 430 5.41 5.99 0.94
C TYR A 430 5.34 5.54 -0.53
N ASP A 431 4.34 6.04 -1.27
CA ASP A 431 4.12 5.71 -2.68
C ASP A 431 5.21 6.25 -3.60
N PHE A 432 5.70 7.47 -3.34
CA PHE A 432 6.75 8.07 -4.13
C PHE A 432 8.05 7.25 -4.11
N TRP A 433 8.50 6.83 -2.94
CA TRP A 433 9.71 6.01 -2.82
C TRP A 433 9.52 4.62 -3.45
N LEU A 434 8.31 4.08 -3.38
CA LEU A 434 7.94 2.82 -4.04
C LEU A 434 7.99 2.98 -5.56
N TYR A 435 7.45 4.08 -6.09
CA TYR A 435 7.39 4.39 -7.52
C TYR A 435 8.77 4.58 -8.14
N ILE A 436 9.68 5.30 -7.48
CA ILE A 436 11.04 5.50 -8.00
C ILE A 436 11.99 4.31 -7.74
N GLY A 437 11.51 3.25 -7.11
CA GLY A 437 12.26 2.00 -6.88
C GLY A 437 13.20 2.01 -5.67
N LEU A 438 13.09 2.98 -4.76
CA LEU A 438 13.89 3.05 -3.53
C LEU A 438 13.13 2.46 -2.32
N TYR A 439 12.83 1.16 -2.42
CA TYR A 439 11.94 0.41 -1.51
C TYR A 439 12.30 0.52 -0.02
N LEU A 440 13.57 0.72 0.32
CA LEU A 440 14.03 0.82 1.71
C LEU A 440 13.36 2.00 2.46
N PHE A 441 13.09 3.11 1.77
CA PHE A 441 12.41 4.25 2.39
C PHE A 441 10.94 3.95 2.67
N SER A 442 10.23 3.29 1.75
CA SER A 442 8.85 2.84 1.98
C SER A 442 8.77 1.84 3.15
N ILE A 443 9.74 0.92 3.25
CA ILE A 443 9.87 -0.01 4.39
C ILE A 443 10.11 0.75 5.70
N ALA A 444 11.01 1.74 5.71
CA ALA A 444 11.30 2.55 6.89
C ALA A 444 10.07 3.36 7.34
N ILE A 445 9.36 3.98 6.40
CA ILE A 445 8.10 4.70 6.65
C ILE A 445 7.07 3.77 7.27
N ALA A 446 6.90 2.56 6.74
CA ALA A 446 5.95 1.58 7.29
C ALA A 446 6.33 1.15 8.72
N ILE A 447 7.60 0.86 9.00
CA ILE A 447 8.08 0.47 10.34
C ILE A 447 7.86 1.60 11.36
N VAL A 448 8.23 2.83 10.99
CA VAL A 448 8.08 4.01 11.86
C VAL A 448 6.59 4.35 12.05
N GLY A 449 5.82 4.36 10.97
CA GLY A 449 4.37 4.59 10.99
C GLY A 449 3.64 3.61 11.89
N MET A 450 3.99 2.33 11.79
CA MET A 450 3.43 1.28 12.65
C MET A 450 3.75 1.48 14.14
N ALA A 451 4.95 1.92 14.48
CA ALA A 451 5.30 2.27 15.86
C ALA A 451 4.48 3.49 16.35
N ILE A 452 4.34 4.52 15.53
CA ILE A 452 3.53 5.69 15.85
C ILE A 452 2.05 5.29 16.04
N TRP A 453 1.53 4.42 15.18
CA TRP A 453 0.16 3.90 15.26
C TRP A 453 -0.12 3.19 16.59
N ILE A 454 0.82 2.36 17.06
CA ILE A 454 0.70 1.71 18.38
C ILE A 454 0.68 2.73 19.51
N THR A 455 1.43 3.83 19.41
CA THR A 455 1.33 4.92 20.37
C THR A 455 -0.02 5.63 20.32
N PHE A 456 -0.62 5.82 19.14
CA PHE A 456 -1.97 6.38 19.02
C PHE A 456 -3.00 5.51 19.74
N LEU A 457 -2.96 4.20 19.47
CA LEU A 457 -3.85 3.22 20.11
C LEU A 457 -3.61 3.18 21.63
N ASN A 458 -2.36 3.15 22.08
CA ASN A 458 -2.02 3.14 23.50
C ASN A 458 -2.53 4.39 24.24
N ASN A 459 -2.35 5.56 23.63
CA ASN A 459 -2.84 6.82 24.20
C ASN A 459 -4.37 6.85 24.24
N ALA A 460 -5.03 6.45 23.16
CA ALA A 460 -6.49 6.42 23.10
C ALA A 460 -7.11 5.46 24.14
N LEU A 461 -6.46 4.31 24.39
CA LEU A 461 -6.85 3.39 25.47
C LEU A 461 -6.60 4.00 26.85
N ASN A 462 -5.46 4.65 27.07
CA ASN A 462 -5.12 5.26 28.37
C ASN A 462 -6.12 6.32 28.84
N ILE A 463 -6.68 7.09 27.91
CA ILE A 463 -7.65 8.15 28.22
C ILE A 463 -9.10 7.69 28.12
N SER A 464 -9.36 6.37 28.07
CA SER A 464 -10.72 5.86 28.09
C SER A 464 -11.44 6.22 29.41
N PRO A 465 -12.68 6.73 29.35
CA PRO A 465 -13.52 6.90 30.53
C PRO A 465 -13.84 5.57 31.23
N ALA A 466 -13.84 4.46 30.50
CA ALA A 466 -14.13 3.12 31.00
C ALA A 466 -12.86 2.34 31.42
N PHE A 467 -11.72 3.02 31.54
CA PHE A 467 -10.45 2.40 31.88
C PHE A 467 -10.53 1.64 33.21
N ASP A 468 -10.15 0.37 33.17
CA ASP A 468 -10.12 -0.51 34.34
C ASP A 468 -8.90 -1.44 34.28
N TYR A 469 -8.04 -1.37 35.30
CA TYR A 469 -6.86 -2.24 35.42
C TYR A 469 -7.22 -3.73 35.55
N LYS A 470 -8.41 -4.06 36.07
CA LYS A 470 -8.90 -5.45 36.18
C LYS A 470 -9.25 -6.05 34.83
N LYS A 471 -9.66 -5.23 33.85
CA LYS A 471 -9.89 -5.64 32.45
C LYS A 471 -8.58 -5.74 31.67
N ALA A 472 -7.62 -6.48 32.23
CA ALA A 472 -6.24 -6.50 31.77
C ALA A 472 -6.13 -6.91 30.30
N PHE A 473 -5.58 -6.00 29.48
CA PHE A 473 -5.23 -6.30 28.09
C PHE A 473 -4.19 -7.43 28.03
N SER A 474 -4.53 -8.50 27.32
CA SER A 474 -3.65 -9.67 27.22
C SER A 474 -2.75 -9.59 25.99
N SER A 475 -1.62 -8.89 26.13
CA SER A 475 -0.58 -8.82 25.08
C SER A 475 -0.12 -10.21 24.60
N SER A 476 -0.14 -11.22 25.46
CA SER A 476 0.25 -12.58 25.07
C SER A 476 -0.80 -13.30 24.21
N LYS A 477 -2.10 -13.06 24.44
CA LYS A 477 -3.17 -13.57 23.57
C LYS A 477 -3.14 -12.86 22.22
N LEU A 478 -3.01 -11.53 22.21
CA LEU A 478 -2.96 -10.78 20.95
C LEU A 478 -1.72 -11.14 20.11
N ARG A 479 -0.54 -11.24 20.74
CA ARG A 479 0.68 -11.69 20.03
C ARG A 479 0.51 -13.07 19.40
N ARG A 480 -0.06 -14.04 20.13
CA ARG A 480 -0.32 -15.37 19.57
C ARG A 480 -1.27 -15.33 18.39
N PHE A 481 -2.31 -14.51 18.46
CA PHE A 481 -3.22 -14.29 17.34
C PHE A 481 -2.48 -13.73 16.12
N VAL A 482 -1.67 -12.68 16.29
CA VAL A 482 -0.88 -12.08 15.19
C VAL A 482 0.07 -13.10 14.57
N ILE A 483 0.80 -13.89 15.38
CA ILE A 483 1.70 -14.93 14.87
C ILE A 483 0.95 -15.94 14.00
N VAL A 484 -0.15 -16.49 14.50
CA VAL A 484 -0.96 -17.47 13.78
C VAL A 484 -1.52 -16.86 12.50
N ALA A 485 -2.09 -15.66 12.58
CA ALA A 485 -2.75 -15.03 11.43
C ALA A 485 -1.76 -14.69 10.31
N LEU A 486 -0.59 -14.12 10.63
CA LEU A 486 0.43 -13.81 9.63
C LEU A 486 1.03 -15.09 9.02
N THR A 487 1.25 -16.14 9.82
CA THR A 487 1.65 -17.44 9.26
C THR A 487 0.58 -18.01 8.36
N SER A 488 -0.70 -17.94 8.72
CA SER A 488 -1.77 -18.42 7.84
C SER A 488 -1.80 -17.68 6.50
N ILE A 489 -1.49 -16.38 6.48
CA ILE A 489 -1.31 -15.61 5.23
C ILE A 489 -0.15 -16.16 4.40
N VAL A 490 1.02 -16.41 5.01
CA VAL A 490 2.18 -16.99 4.30
C VAL A 490 1.88 -18.40 3.78
N LEU A 491 1.19 -19.23 4.57
CA LEU A 491 0.79 -20.58 4.14
C LEU A 491 -0.25 -20.56 3.02
N PHE A 492 -1.19 -19.61 3.07
CA PHE A 492 -2.15 -19.39 1.99
C PHE A 492 -1.43 -18.95 0.70
N ASP A 493 -0.50 -18.00 0.81
CA ASP A 493 0.33 -17.52 -0.30
C ASP A 493 1.08 -18.70 -0.94
N TYR A 494 1.85 -19.44 -0.14
CA TYR A 494 2.57 -20.63 -0.56
C TYR A 494 1.69 -21.70 -1.19
N GLY A 495 0.57 -22.06 -0.55
CA GLY A 495 -0.36 -23.07 -1.07
C GLY A 495 -0.99 -22.63 -2.39
N SER A 496 -1.39 -21.36 -2.51
CA SER A 496 -1.96 -20.81 -3.73
C SER A 496 -0.93 -20.76 -4.88
N THR A 497 0.33 -20.41 -4.59
CA THR A 497 1.44 -20.50 -5.55
C THR A 497 1.68 -21.94 -5.98
N ALA A 498 1.70 -22.91 -5.06
CA ALA A 498 1.90 -24.31 -5.40
C ALA A 498 0.78 -24.86 -6.29
N LEU A 499 -0.48 -24.46 -6.04
CA LEU A 499 -1.62 -24.83 -6.89
C LEU A 499 -1.46 -24.32 -8.33
N VAL A 500 -0.96 -23.08 -8.50
CA VAL A 500 -0.85 -22.42 -9.81
C VAL A 500 0.44 -22.78 -10.54
N LYS A 501 1.58 -22.85 -9.84
CA LYS A 501 2.93 -22.93 -10.41
C LYS A 501 3.70 -24.21 -10.05
N GLY A 502 3.17 -25.04 -9.15
CA GLY A 502 3.84 -26.24 -8.62
C GLY A 502 4.69 -25.95 -7.39
N ALA A 503 4.98 -26.99 -6.61
CA ALA A 503 5.69 -26.91 -5.34
C ALA A 503 7.11 -26.33 -5.48
N ASP A 504 7.83 -26.66 -6.55
CA ASP A 504 9.19 -26.14 -6.79
C ASP A 504 9.23 -24.62 -6.87
N MET A 505 8.31 -24.02 -7.64
CA MET A 505 8.21 -22.57 -7.76
C MET A 505 7.73 -21.96 -6.44
N ALA A 506 6.78 -22.61 -5.76
CA ALA A 506 6.31 -22.15 -4.45
C ALA A 506 7.45 -22.13 -3.41
N ASN A 507 8.34 -23.13 -3.43
CA ASN A 507 9.51 -23.18 -2.57
C ASN A 507 10.50 -22.07 -2.88
N GLN A 508 10.74 -21.77 -4.16
CA GLN A 508 11.61 -20.67 -4.58
C GLN A 508 11.06 -19.31 -4.13
N GLU A 509 9.76 -19.06 -4.32
CA GLU A 509 9.09 -17.83 -3.87
C GLU A 509 9.05 -17.73 -2.34
N LEU A 510 8.79 -18.82 -1.63
CA LEU A 510 8.84 -18.84 -0.17
C LEU A 510 10.25 -18.53 0.34
N LEU A 511 11.28 -19.12 -0.26
CA LEU A 511 12.67 -18.89 0.13
C LEU A 511 13.10 -17.44 -0.14
N SER A 512 12.71 -16.87 -1.28
CA SER A 512 13.04 -15.49 -1.65
C SER A 512 12.36 -14.46 -0.74
N THR A 513 11.19 -14.80 -0.19
CA THR A 513 10.41 -13.93 0.70
C THR A 513 10.62 -14.23 2.19
N LEU A 514 11.32 -15.31 2.54
CA LEU A 514 11.47 -15.78 3.93
C LEU A 514 12.08 -14.72 4.85
N LEU A 515 13.10 -14.00 4.39
CA LEU A 515 13.73 -12.94 5.18
C LEU A 515 12.75 -11.78 5.43
N PHE A 516 12.04 -11.34 4.40
CA PHE A 516 11.03 -10.29 4.50
C PHE A 516 9.89 -10.72 5.43
N ALA A 517 9.28 -11.88 5.17
CA ALA A 517 8.16 -12.39 5.93
C ALA A 517 8.56 -12.67 7.38
N GLY A 518 9.71 -13.33 7.60
CA GLY A 518 10.23 -13.61 8.94
C GLY A 518 10.51 -12.35 9.74
N PHE A 519 11.15 -11.34 9.14
CA PHE A 519 11.39 -10.04 9.76
C PHE A 519 10.08 -9.36 10.16
N PHE A 520 9.15 -9.19 9.21
CA PHE A 520 7.88 -8.50 9.48
C PHE A 520 7.02 -9.28 10.47
N MET A 521 6.93 -10.60 10.39
CA MET A 521 6.20 -11.40 11.36
C MET A 521 6.77 -11.26 12.78
N ALA A 522 8.10 -11.30 12.94
CA ALA A 522 8.75 -11.09 14.24
C ALA A 522 8.52 -9.67 14.77
N PHE A 523 8.69 -8.68 13.90
CA PHE A 523 8.48 -7.27 14.18
C PHE A 523 7.04 -6.98 14.61
N MET A 524 6.06 -7.37 13.78
CA MET A 524 4.64 -7.10 14.01
C MET A 524 4.10 -7.85 15.20
N SER A 525 4.42 -9.14 15.36
CA SER A 525 3.95 -9.91 16.52
C SER A 525 4.46 -9.34 17.85
N THR A 526 5.62 -8.70 17.83
CA THR A 526 6.17 -7.99 18.99
C THR A 526 5.52 -6.61 19.16
N SER A 527 5.53 -5.79 18.11
CA SER A 527 5.09 -4.39 18.11
C SER A 527 3.58 -4.24 18.31
N LEU A 528 2.76 -4.98 17.56
CA LEU A 528 1.29 -4.92 17.60
C LEU A 528 0.66 -5.40 18.90
N ALA A 529 1.43 -6.05 19.76
CA ALA A 529 0.99 -6.50 21.07
C ALA A 529 1.56 -5.65 22.22
N ASN A 530 2.33 -4.60 21.90
CA ASN A 530 3.20 -3.89 22.83
C ASN A 530 2.55 -2.69 23.54
N PHE A 531 1.44 -2.93 24.22
CA PHE A 531 0.71 -1.88 24.95
C PHE A 531 1.23 -1.71 26.39
N ASP A 532 1.41 -0.46 26.81
CA ASP A 532 1.68 -0.08 28.19
C ASP A 532 0.56 0.86 28.66
N LEU A 533 -0.49 0.25 29.22
CA LEU A 533 -1.70 0.95 29.59
C LEU A 533 -1.56 1.58 30.98
N VAL A 534 -1.63 2.90 31.07
CA VAL A 534 -1.64 3.66 32.32
C VAL A 534 -2.72 4.73 32.21
N LYS A 535 -3.68 4.70 33.13
CA LYS A 535 -4.84 5.61 33.10
C LYS A 535 -4.38 7.06 32.93
N GLY A 536 -5.03 7.80 32.03
CA GLY A 536 -4.78 9.21 31.74
C GLY A 536 -3.48 9.53 30.97
N TYR A 537 -2.52 8.59 30.87
CA TYR A 537 -1.17 8.91 30.40
C TYR A 537 -1.06 9.03 28.88
N TRP A 538 -0.46 10.14 28.44
CA TRP A 538 -0.10 10.39 27.04
C TRP A 538 1.37 10.04 26.79
N SER A 539 1.62 8.87 26.24
CA SER A 539 2.96 8.48 25.80
C SER A 539 3.37 9.31 24.57
N PRO A 540 4.56 9.92 24.58
CA PRO A 540 5.06 10.59 23.39
C PRO A 540 5.50 9.57 22.32
N PRO A 541 5.30 9.85 21.02
CA PRO A 541 5.64 8.93 19.93
C PRO A 541 7.10 8.48 19.89
N TYR A 542 8.05 9.37 20.24
CA TYR A 542 9.48 9.03 20.25
C TYR A 542 9.90 8.06 21.38
N LYS A 543 9.05 7.83 22.39
CA LYS A 543 9.26 6.80 23.43
C LYS A 543 8.65 5.44 23.05
N THR A 544 8.23 5.27 21.79
CA THR A 544 7.78 3.96 21.31
C THR A 544 8.94 2.98 21.34
N SER A 545 8.69 1.77 21.84
CA SER A 545 9.65 0.67 21.78
C SER A 545 9.12 -0.37 20.81
N PHE A 546 9.97 -0.82 19.90
CA PHE A 546 9.70 -1.94 19.01
C PHE A 546 9.79 -3.29 19.73
N PHE A 547 10.45 -3.30 20.89
CA PHE A 547 10.69 -4.50 21.69
C PHE A 547 9.66 -4.65 22.80
N ARG A 548 9.48 -5.90 23.22
CA ARG A 548 8.54 -6.30 24.27
C ARG A 548 8.71 -5.44 25.52
N LYS A 549 7.70 -4.62 25.83
CA LYS A 549 7.57 -3.90 27.09
C LYS A 549 7.14 -4.84 28.20
N VAL A 550 7.49 -4.42 29.39
CA VAL A 550 7.04 -5.04 30.63
C VAL A 550 5.54 -4.81 30.77
N ASN A 551 4.79 -5.88 31.01
CA ASN A 551 3.40 -5.70 31.44
C ASN A 551 3.37 -5.40 32.94
N TYR A 552 3.58 -4.13 33.29
CA TYR A 552 3.50 -3.63 34.67
C TYR A 552 2.07 -3.69 35.25
N ASN A 553 1.04 -3.72 34.41
CA ASN A 553 -0.36 -3.81 34.87
C ASN A 553 -0.65 -5.09 35.66
N ARG A 554 0.14 -6.16 35.45
CA ARG A 554 -0.01 -7.42 36.20
C ARG A 554 0.19 -7.29 37.71
N PHE A 555 0.81 -6.20 38.17
CA PHE A 555 1.09 -5.98 39.60
C PHE A 555 -0.06 -5.25 40.31
N VAL A 556 -0.95 -4.60 39.57
CA VAL A 556 -2.13 -3.94 40.15
C VAL A 556 -3.07 -5.00 40.73
N GLY A 557 -3.54 -4.77 41.97
CA GLY A 557 -4.35 -5.72 42.74
C GLY A 557 -3.56 -6.82 43.44
N THR A 558 -2.22 -6.85 43.31
CA THR A 558 -1.38 -7.84 44.02
C THR A 558 -1.17 -7.40 45.47
N TRP A 559 -1.32 -8.35 46.40
CA TRP A 559 -0.98 -8.17 47.80
C TRP A 559 0.53 -8.32 48.03
N VAL A 560 1.10 -7.41 48.80
CA VAL A 560 2.53 -7.33 49.10
C VAL A 560 2.77 -7.13 50.59
N HIS A 561 3.80 -7.77 51.11
CA HIS A 561 4.39 -7.49 52.41
C HIS A 561 5.62 -6.59 52.19
N ILE A 562 5.72 -5.51 52.95
CA ILE A 562 6.79 -4.50 52.82
C ILE A 562 7.57 -4.43 54.13
N GLN A 563 8.86 -4.73 54.08
CA GLN A 563 9.77 -4.61 55.23
C GLN A 563 10.83 -3.54 54.96
N PRO A 564 10.76 -2.37 55.61
CA PRO A 564 11.83 -1.37 55.58
C PRO A 564 13.19 -1.96 55.99
N LYS A 565 14.27 -1.56 55.32
CA LYS A 565 15.63 -1.90 55.75
C LYS A 565 16.05 -0.91 56.84
N GLN A 566 16.15 -1.39 58.07
CA GLN A 566 16.77 -0.68 59.20
C GLN A 566 18.25 -0.43 58.87
N SER A 567 18.60 0.75 58.37
CA SER A 567 20.01 1.16 58.25
C SER A 567 20.25 2.66 58.43
N ASP A 568 19.21 3.49 58.50
CA ASP A 568 19.33 4.92 58.77
C ASP A 568 18.75 5.18 60.16
N ALA A 569 19.58 5.64 61.11
CA ALA A 569 19.20 6.02 62.47
C ALA A 569 18.24 7.23 62.56
N ARG A 570 17.62 7.62 61.44
CA ARG A 570 16.78 8.81 61.25
C ARG A 570 15.29 8.51 61.16
N PHE A 571 14.87 7.25 61.24
CA PHE A 571 13.47 6.88 61.11
C PHE A 571 13.01 6.13 62.37
N GLU A 572 11.99 6.67 63.04
CA GLU A 572 11.25 5.96 64.08
C GLU A 572 10.75 4.60 63.55
N GLU A 573 10.59 3.60 64.43
CA GLU A 573 10.01 2.29 64.10
C GLU A 573 8.53 2.47 63.71
N ILE A 574 8.29 2.85 62.46
CA ILE A 574 6.95 2.88 61.89
C ILE A 574 6.65 1.47 61.37
N GLU A 575 5.83 0.73 62.11
CA GLU A 575 5.30 -0.55 61.66
C GLU A 575 4.29 -0.33 60.54
N LEU A 576 4.59 -0.92 59.37
CA LEU A 576 3.64 -1.00 58.26
C LEU A 576 2.76 -2.23 58.44
N PRO A 577 1.49 -2.20 57.96
CA PRO A 577 0.63 -3.38 57.97
C PRO A 577 1.28 -4.58 57.29
N ASP A 578 1.02 -5.78 57.83
CA ASP A 578 1.58 -7.04 57.33
C ASP A 578 1.25 -7.30 55.86
N LYS A 579 0.10 -6.83 55.38
CA LYS A 579 -0.29 -6.97 53.99
C LYS A 579 -0.85 -5.65 53.48
N LEU A 580 -0.37 -5.25 52.31
CA LEU A 580 -0.81 -4.06 51.60
C LEU A 580 -1.12 -4.42 50.15
N GLN A 581 -2.16 -3.83 49.57
CA GLN A 581 -2.52 -4.08 48.18
C GLN A 581 -2.01 -2.95 47.27
N ILE A 582 -1.43 -3.33 46.13
CA ILE A 582 -1.12 -2.36 45.08
C ILE A 582 -2.42 -1.89 44.42
N GLU A 583 -2.77 -0.62 44.61
CA GLU A 583 -4.05 -0.08 44.15
C GLU A 583 -4.02 0.28 42.65
N ALA A 584 -3.00 1.02 42.22
CA ALA A 584 -2.93 1.55 40.86
C ALA A 584 -1.49 1.88 40.43
N ARG A 585 -1.33 2.15 39.14
CA ARG A 585 -0.08 2.66 38.55
C ARG A 585 -0.11 4.17 38.43
N TYR A 586 1.04 4.78 38.67
CA TYR A 586 1.24 6.22 38.60
C TYR A 586 2.42 6.56 37.68
N VAL A 587 2.39 7.78 37.14
CA VAL A 587 3.45 8.31 36.28
C VAL A 587 4.09 9.51 36.95
N PHE A 588 5.38 9.40 37.22
CA PHE A 588 6.20 10.51 37.72
C PHE A 588 7.35 10.76 36.75
N ALA A 589 7.57 12.02 36.35
CA ALA A 589 8.59 12.40 35.35
C ALA A 589 8.52 11.61 34.03
N GLY A 590 7.33 11.15 33.64
CA GLY A 590 7.14 10.31 32.45
C GLY A 590 7.67 8.87 32.58
N GLN A 591 7.92 8.40 33.81
CA GLN A 591 8.23 7.00 34.13
C GLN A 591 6.96 6.27 34.56
N THR A 592 6.65 5.14 33.94
CA THR A 592 5.38 4.41 34.12
C THR A 592 5.47 3.25 35.13
N ASN A 593 6.56 3.15 35.88
CA ASN A 593 6.89 2.03 36.76
C ASN A 593 6.71 2.35 38.26
N TYR A 594 5.91 3.37 38.58
CA TYR A 594 5.52 3.69 39.94
C TYR A 594 4.15 3.08 40.27
N PHE A 595 4.01 2.60 41.50
CA PHE A 595 2.79 1.97 41.99
C PHE A 595 2.40 2.60 43.31
N GLY A 596 1.13 2.95 43.45
CA GLY A 596 0.56 3.51 44.67
C GLY A 596 -0.07 2.42 45.53
N ILE A 597 0.12 2.57 46.83
CA ILE A 597 -0.38 1.71 47.88
C ILE A 597 -1.09 2.61 48.87
N ARG A 598 -2.41 2.44 48.99
CA ARG A 598 -3.21 3.16 49.96
C ARG A 598 -3.08 2.47 51.32
N LEU A 599 -2.83 3.26 52.35
CA LEU A 599 -2.81 2.80 53.73
C LEU A 599 -4.23 2.88 54.30
N GLU A 600 -4.70 1.80 54.93
CA GLU A 600 -5.99 1.80 55.63
C GLU A 600 -5.96 2.72 56.86
N GLN A 601 -4.81 2.73 57.54
CA GLN A 601 -4.53 3.63 58.66
C GLN A 601 -3.37 4.56 58.27
N PRO A 602 -3.57 5.88 58.27
CA PRO A 602 -2.51 6.84 57.96
C PRO A 602 -1.36 6.76 58.96
N ILE A 603 -0.12 6.88 58.47
CA ILE A 603 1.09 6.92 59.29
C ILE A 603 1.59 8.37 59.42
N LYS A 604 2.29 8.71 60.51
CA LYS A 604 2.94 10.01 60.67
C LYS A 604 4.41 9.92 60.27
N LEU A 605 4.84 10.78 59.36
CA LEU A 605 6.20 10.87 58.84
C LEU A 605 6.56 12.35 58.69
N ASP A 606 7.65 12.81 59.31
CA ASP A 606 8.11 14.21 59.27
C ASP A 606 7.00 15.23 59.59
N GLU A 607 6.23 14.98 60.66
CA GLU A 607 5.05 15.78 61.07
C GLU A 607 3.88 15.80 60.06
N GLN A 608 3.97 15.03 58.97
CA GLN A 608 2.91 14.87 57.97
C GLN A 608 2.15 13.57 58.16
N THR A 609 0.83 13.63 58.02
CA THR A 609 -0.03 12.44 57.95
C THR A 609 -0.03 11.89 56.53
N ILE A 610 0.35 10.62 56.37
CA ILE A 610 0.54 9.96 55.07
C ILE A 610 -0.45 8.81 54.94
N ASP A 611 -1.27 8.89 53.90
CA ASP A 611 -2.28 7.89 53.53
C ASP A 611 -1.88 7.08 52.27
N TYR A 612 -0.81 7.48 51.59
CA TYR A 612 -0.30 6.86 50.37
C TYR A 612 1.20 6.62 50.40
N LEU A 613 1.59 5.40 50.04
CA LEU A 613 2.98 5.04 49.75
C LEU A 613 3.15 4.71 48.27
N PHE A 614 4.33 5.02 47.76
CA PHE A 614 4.71 4.71 46.39
C PHE A 614 5.94 3.82 46.36
N ILE A 615 5.91 2.85 45.46
CA ILE A 615 7.06 1.99 45.17
C ILE A 615 7.46 2.16 43.71
N GLN A 616 8.77 2.21 43.45
CA GLN A 616 9.30 2.23 42.09
C GLN A 616 9.89 0.88 41.72
N LEU A 617 9.26 0.16 40.80
CA LEU A 617 9.77 -1.13 40.37
C LEU A 617 10.77 -0.96 39.22
N LYS A 618 12.07 -1.10 39.52
CA LYS A 618 13.15 -1.17 38.51
C LYS A 618 13.40 -2.64 38.14
N TYR A 619 13.55 -2.91 36.84
CA TYR A 619 13.44 -4.24 36.25
C TYR A 619 14.49 -5.25 36.71
N LYS A 620 14.10 -6.53 36.81
CA LYS A 620 14.58 -7.68 36.01
C LYS A 620 13.41 -8.66 35.89
N THR A 621 13.39 -9.49 34.84
CA THR A 621 12.36 -10.45 34.40
C THR A 621 11.67 -11.32 35.46
N ALA A 622 12.14 -11.31 36.71
CA ALA A 622 11.70 -12.10 37.85
C ALA A 622 11.01 -11.32 38.98
N PHE A 623 10.70 -10.02 38.83
CA PHE A 623 9.97 -9.27 39.87
C PHE A 623 8.62 -9.98 40.13
N PHE A 624 8.51 -10.62 41.31
CA PHE A 624 7.44 -11.52 41.79
C PHE A 624 7.32 -12.93 41.19
N ILE A 625 8.42 -13.59 40.79
CA ILE A 625 8.40 -15.00 40.33
C ILE A 625 8.93 -16.01 41.39
N SER A 626 9.47 -15.56 42.52
CA SER A 626 10.05 -16.43 43.56
C SER A 626 9.71 -15.94 44.99
N LYS A 627 9.95 -16.77 46.02
CA LYS A 627 9.96 -16.40 47.45
C LYS A 627 11.04 -15.37 47.83
N GLU A 628 11.67 -14.70 46.87
CA GLU A 628 12.78 -13.77 47.11
C GLU A 628 12.29 -12.36 47.45
N LYS A 629 12.95 -11.76 48.46
CA LYS A 629 12.77 -10.37 48.88
C LYS A 629 13.34 -9.43 47.82
N ASN A 630 12.48 -8.63 47.17
CA ASN A 630 12.91 -7.63 46.19
C ASN A 630 13.18 -6.28 46.85
N HIS A 631 14.24 -5.57 46.50
CA HIS A 631 14.55 -4.28 47.10
C HIS A 631 14.08 -3.09 46.25
N THR A 632 13.40 -2.14 46.87
CA THR A 632 13.00 -0.86 46.27
C THR A 632 13.21 0.29 47.26
N THR A 633 13.05 1.52 46.79
CA THR A 633 12.83 2.69 47.65
C THR A 633 11.32 2.89 47.82
N LEU A 634 10.91 3.17 49.05
CA LEU A 634 9.59 3.70 49.38
C LEU A 634 9.62 5.22 49.20
N PHE A 635 8.56 5.73 48.61
CA PHE A 635 8.34 7.15 48.44
C PHE A 635 6.99 7.52 49.04
N TYR A 636 6.84 8.77 49.42
CA TYR A 636 5.57 9.33 49.89
C TYR A 636 5.33 10.67 49.20
N PRO A 637 4.06 11.06 49.02
CA PRO A 637 3.74 12.33 48.41
C PRO A 637 3.89 13.48 49.42
N ASN A 638 4.36 14.64 48.95
CA ASN A 638 4.32 15.88 49.73
C ASN A 638 2.87 16.39 49.79
N ASN A 639 2.29 16.41 50.99
CA ASN A 639 0.87 16.73 51.23
C ASN A 639 0.41 18.08 50.66
N SER A 640 1.30 19.07 50.53
CA SER A 640 0.95 20.38 49.98
C SER A 640 0.51 20.33 48.50
N ASN A 641 1.08 19.39 47.73
CA ASN A 641 0.88 19.26 46.28
C ASN A 641 0.14 17.97 45.88
N TRP A 642 -0.13 17.09 46.85
CA TRP A 642 -0.94 15.89 46.66
C TRP A 642 -2.42 16.23 46.80
N ARG A 643 -3.08 16.49 45.66
CA ARG A 643 -4.53 16.76 45.60
C ARG A 643 -5.13 15.90 44.49
N ASN A 644 -6.26 15.26 44.79
CA ASN A 644 -7.05 14.32 43.98
C ASN A 644 -6.59 12.86 43.92
N LEU A 645 -7.46 11.97 44.40
CA LEU A 645 -7.36 10.50 44.25
C LEU A 645 -7.62 10.02 42.80
N THR A 646 -8.05 10.89 41.89
CA THR A 646 -8.45 10.51 40.53
C THR A 646 -7.34 10.64 39.49
N ASP A 647 -6.34 11.49 39.75
CA ASP A 647 -5.22 11.72 38.84
C ASP A 647 -4.10 10.70 39.07
N THR A 648 -3.45 10.31 37.98
CA THR A 648 -2.39 9.27 37.97
C THR A 648 -1.06 9.79 37.43
N ILE A 649 -0.98 11.08 37.07
CA ILE A 649 0.18 11.70 36.43
C ILE A 649 0.61 12.90 37.25
N TYR A 650 1.84 12.88 37.71
CA TYR A 650 2.38 13.85 38.64
C TYR A 650 3.79 14.28 38.24
N ARG A 651 4.18 15.47 38.69
CA ARG A 651 5.58 15.90 38.58
C ARG A 651 6.42 15.19 39.64
N LYS A 652 7.73 15.04 39.40
CA LYS A 652 8.59 14.21 40.25
C LYS A 652 8.78 14.80 41.65
N GLU A 653 8.71 16.12 41.75
CA GLU A 653 8.98 16.91 42.96
C GLU A 653 7.92 16.68 44.04
N ILE A 654 6.79 16.06 43.67
CA ILE A 654 5.75 15.65 44.61
C ILE A 654 6.21 14.43 45.43
N LEU A 655 7.10 13.58 44.90
CA LEU A 655 7.59 12.40 45.62
C LEU A 655 8.83 12.73 46.46
N GLN A 656 8.73 12.42 47.75
CA GLN A 656 9.85 12.39 48.68
C GLN A 656 10.32 10.95 48.87
N SER A 657 11.63 10.72 48.87
CA SER A 657 12.19 9.40 49.15
C SER A 657 12.25 9.17 50.65
N TRP A 658 11.70 8.05 51.11
CA TRP A 658 11.70 7.67 52.51
C TRP A 658 12.86 6.72 52.83
N VAL A 659 12.65 5.42 52.65
CA VAL A 659 13.58 4.38 53.07
C VAL A 659 13.67 3.28 52.02
N ARG A 660 14.78 2.54 51.99
CA ARG A 660 14.84 1.30 51.22
C ARG A 660 13.99 0.24 51.91
N ALA A 661 13.21 -0.51 51.15
CA ALA A 661 12.39 -1.61 51.66
C ALA A 661 12.57 -2.88 50.83
N SER A 662 12.34 -4.02 51.47
CA SER A 662 12.12 -5.27 50.79
C SER A 662 10.64 -5.54 50.58
N ILE A 663 10.28 -6.06 49.42
CA ILE A 663 8.91 -6.34 49.00
C ILE A 663 8.80 -7.80 48.62
N GLN A 664 7.79 -8.46 49.18
CA GLN A 664 7.46 -9.85 48.92
C GLN A 664 5.96 -9.97 48.56
N LYS A 665 5.63 -10.75 47.54
CA LYS A 665 4.22 -11.04 47.23
C LYS A 665 3.65 -11.96 48.29
N THR A 666 2.43 -11.66 48.72
CA THR A 666 1.67 -12.46 49.67
C THR A 666 0.33 -12.84 49.04
N GLU A 667 -0.32 -13.86 49.61
CA GLU A 667 -1.69 -14.21 49.25
C GLU A 667 -2.66 -13.19 49.84
N ALA A 668 -3.83 -13.07 49.20
CA ALA A 668 -4.87 -12.14 49.61
C ALA A 668 -5.26 -12.28 51.08
#